data_AF-A0A8H6SBP7-F1
#
_entry.id   AF-A0A8H6SBP7-F1
#
_cell.length_a   1.000
_cell.length_b   1.000
_cell.length_c   1.000
_cell.angle_alpha   90.00
_cell.angle_beta   90.00
_cell.angle_gamma   90.00
#
_symmetry.space_group_name_H-M   'P 1'
#
loop_
_entity.id
_entity.type
_entity.pdbx_description
1 polymer ?
#
loop_
_entity_poly.entity_id
_entity_poly.type
_entity_poly.pdbx_seq_one_letter_code
_entity_poly.pdbx_strand_id
1 'polypeptide(L)'
;MRTTAFLLSGLAILCGAAAQNTTTTTTNGTRLLDGVHAHSLTAKAQAARRAAANVDLAARMLTKRDGTKYVFMHHVCGLSSLSRRLTGANRLHRHVRIPKLVDSTHSLLSYHYTPSNWTSDIQAMAAIGIDAIALNIGGDSWQQTQVMSAYSASAALGSPVKLFMSFDFTTDLGCSLSDIVSRTLAVSSLPAQFRVNGKPLISSYEGACLGNSGWQSLKDQTNGYLMPFMSGLEGSFSNWPALDAWYCWGCAWPQGDYDINTADDQYYMQQLGSIQYIPTISGWFFTHLSSKNRILRSDDWMLNNRWNQLIAMRNSVPFVEMETWNDYGESTHFGPVGVDQPAGTTWAYGFPHTAWMSMNAYYISAFKTGTYPTITQDVIYYWARPHPASAIATSDSLPQPQNAGWTQDYLWAAAFCSSTCTVTLKSGTQSQTWANLGTGVNLLQLPLAPGSVTVQMVKAGTTVINRTPTDFTFVAVPSLYNFNAYVDAATATTSTSTSTSTSTSTSTSTSTSTSTSTSTNTAATSTTTTVNSISWTYQGCYPDGNTRTLNGIETTTSSNSVSTCLAYCGSKGYAYAGVEYGSECYCASQITSGVAPESNSSCSYTCASGSGTCGGFYAINIYYAPSLATTTTTTTTTATSTATGVGSTVTTGSNTWVYDGCYSDSTGSRALSYQAADNSAESVGTCLTTCAGLGYSWAGVEYAYQCFCGSSLSLSATNSSTSNCNYACASGSGTCGGFNYIQVYSATTTTTTTTTSTSTSSASTPTWSYLGCYPDSASSRTLNGREIDSNTQSVATCESGCYALGYAYAGVEYGSQCFCANSIAAGITAGSESSCNYPCNGGTGTCGGFNAINIYANAAASTSTSTSTSTASTSTPTWSYLGCYPDSASSRTLSGTEIDSSSLSVASCESSCYSLGYPYAGVEYGSQCFCAASIKSGVSAGSASSCNYQCSGGTGTCGGFNAINIYQTTIATTPGVTVGSTTWNSLGCYADSSGSRVLSYQAADSSTQSVNSCLTTCNGLGYTWGGVEYGSQCFCGSALASNAATTSSSNCNYQCSGGSGYCGGFNAINIYHKAS
;
A
#
# COMPACT_ATOMS: atom_id res chain seq x y z
N MET A 1 10.87 -56.35 48.51
CA MET A 1 12.00 -57.30 48.41
C MET A 1 13.25 -56.45 48.21
N ARG A 2 14.01 -56.16 49.29
CA ARG A 2 15.34 -56.73 49.61
C ARG A 2 16.30 -56.59 48.40
N THR A 3 17.46 -55.93 48.43
CA THR A 3 18.50 -55.68 49.46
C THR A 3 19.54 -54.74 48.77
N THR A 4 20.03 -53.62 49.34
CA THR A 4 21.31 -53.47 50.14
C THR A 4 22.56 -53.83 49.30
N ALA A 5 23.72 -53.16 49.24
CA ALA A 5 24.42 -52.08 49.97
C ALA A 5 25.76 -51.80 49.20
N PHE A 6 26.24 -50.56 49.11
CA PHE A 6 27.42 -49.99 49.82
C PHE A 6 28.81 -50.65 49.60
N LEU A 7 29.79 -49.84 49.14
CA LEU A 7 31.04 -49.43 49.85
C LEU A 7 31.96 -48.67 48.85
N LEU A 8 32.22 -47.36 48.94
CA LEU A 8 33.00 -46.53 49.90
C LEU A 8 34.53 -46.73 49.88
N SER A 9 35.23 -45.68 49.47
CA SER A 9 36.44 -45.06 50.07
C SER A 9 37.24 -44.35 48.94
N GLY A 10 37.79 -43.15 49.08
CA GLY A 10 37.91 -42.22 50.20
C GLY A 10 39.12 -41.31 49.94
N LEU A 11 38.97 -40.01 50.27
CA LEU A 11 40.03 -39.01 50.50
C LEU A 11 40.94 -38.64 49.30
N ALA A 12 41.53 -37.45 49.17
CA ALA A 12 41.37 -36.11 49.75
C ALA A 12 42.47 -35.24 49.09
N ILE A 13 42.17 -33.94 48.89
CA ILE A 13 43.09 -32.80 49.12
C ILE A 13 44.13 -32.39 48.03
N LEU A 14 43.90 -31.13 47.60
CA LEU A 14 44.80 -30.02 47.21
C LEU A 14 45.53 -29.96 45.85
N CYS A 15 45.06 -29.01 45.04
CA CYS A 15 45.73 -27.81 44.50
C CYS A 15 47.17 -27.87 43.97
N GLY A 16 47.34 -27.28 42.79
CA GLY A 16 48.61 -26.73 42.27
C GLY A 16 48.82 -27.12 40.80
N ALA A 17 48.17 -26.46 39.84
CA ALA A 17 48.59 -25.20 39.22
C ALA A 17 49.77 -25.34 38.24
N ALA A 18 49.47 -24.91 37.00
CA ALA A 18 50.36 -24.25 36.04
C ALA A 18 51.57 -25.04 35.47
N ALA A 19 52.07 -24.80 34.27
CA ALA A 19 51.59 -24.18 33.04
C ALA A 19 52.71 -24.38 32.00
N GLN A 20 52.35 -24.20 30.74
CA GLN A 20 53.19 -23.72 29.63
C GLN A 20 54.16 -24.65 28.88
N ASN A 21 54.06 -24.48 27.56
CA ASN A 21 55.11 -24.47 26.53
C ASN A 21 55.73 -25.84 26.19
N THR A 22 56.01 -26.22 24.94
CA THR A 22 56.11 -25.49 23.66
C THR A 22 56.27 -26.53 22.55
N THR A 23 55.63 -26.27 21.40
CA THR A 23 56.11 -26.47 20.01
C THR A 23 56.87 -27.73 19.55
N THR A 24 56.42 -28.22 18.37
CA THR A 24 57.21 -28.70 17.20
C THR A 24 57.95 -30.04 17.38
N THR A 25 58.08 -30.97 16.43
CA THR A 25 57.87 -31.02 14.97
C THR A 25 58.01 -32.49 14.53
N THR A 26 57.26 -32.87 13.47
CA THR A 26 57.63 -33.71 12.29
C THR A 26 58.63 -34.88 12.46
N THR A 27 58.56 -36.06 11.82
CA THR A 27 58.01 -36.50 10.52
C THR A 27 58.40 -37.98 10.28
N ASN A 28 57.71 -38.62 9.33
CA ASN A 28 58.15 -39.74 8.46
C ASN A 28 58.31 -41.15 9.07
N GLY A 29 57.82 -42.23 8.46
CA GLY A 29 57.13 -42.38 7.18
C GLY A 29 56.96 -43.86 6.79
N THR A 30 56.11 -44.10 5.77
CA THR A 30 56.17 -45.17 4.75
C THR A 30 56.09 -46.65 5.21
N ARG A 31 55.35 -47.59 4.59
CA ARG A 31 54.85 -47.74 3.20
C ARG A 31 53.97 -49.03 3.09
N LEU A 32 53.07 -49.06 2.07
CA LEU A 32 52.56 -50.22 1.28
C LEU A 32 51.53 -51.17 1.96
N LEU A 33 50.43 -51.67 1.35
CA LEU A 33 49.84 -51.65 0.00
C LEU A 33 48.33 -52.06 0.07
N ASP A 34 47.58 -51.63 -0.96
CA ASP A 34 46.39 -52.22 -1.59
C ASP A 34 45.00 -52.28 -0.90
N GLY A 35 44.14 -51.35 -1.33
CA GLY A 35 42.98 -51.67 -2.17
C GLY A 35 41.75 -52.32 -1.54
N VAL A 36 40.63 -51.59 -1.48
CA VAL A 36 39.27 -51.95 -1.95
C VAL A 36 38.21 -51.08 -1.24
N HIS A 37 37.53 -50.28 -2.07
CA HIS A 37 36.18 -49.71 -1.91
C HIS A 37 35.88 -48.64 -0.86
N ALA A 38 35.70 -47.44 -1.41
CA ALA A 38 35.02 -46.29 -0.85
C ALA A 38 33.58 -46.63 -0.41
N HIS A 39 33.26 -46.38 0.85
CA HIS A 39 31.95 -45.91 1.34
C HIS A 39 31.96 -45.76 2.88
N SER A 40 32.69 -44.77 3.42
CA SER A 40 32.39 -44.27 4.80
C SER A 40 32.96 -42.89 5.17
N LEU A 41 33.61 -42.17 4.24
CA LEU A 41 34.21 -40.85 4.54
C LEU A 41 33.24 -39.66 4.42
N THR A 42 31.95 -39.89 4.19
CA THR A 42 30.94 -38.81 4.11
C THR A 42 30.25 -38.51 5.45
N ALA A 43 30.31 -39.39 6.44
CA ALA A 43 29.61 -39.20 7.71
C ALA A 43 30.34 -38.29 8.72
N LYS A 44 31.69 -38.32 8.75
CA LYS A 44 32.48 -37.46 9.67
C LYS A 44 32.67 -36.03 9.17
N ALA A 45 32.66 -35.81 7.85
CA ALA A 45 32.67 -34.46 7.27
C ALA A 45 31.31 -33.74 7.44
N GLN A 46 30.19 -34.48 7.47
CA GLN A 46 28.87 -33.92 7.79
C GLN A 46 28.69 -33.60 9.28
N ALA A 47 29.31 -34.37 10.19
CA ALA A 47 29.29 -34.06 11.62
C ALA A 47 30.11 -32.80 11.97
N ALA A 48 31.26 -32.59 11.31
CA ALA A 48 32.07 -31.36 11.47
C ALA A 48 31.41 -30.13 10.83
N ARG A 49 30.66 -30.29 9.72
CA ARG A 49 29.86 -29.22 9.11
C ARG A 49 28.63 -28.84 9.94
N ARG A 50 28.03 -29.78 10.68
CA ARG A 50 26.94 -29.50 11.65
C ARG A 50 27.43 -28.81 12.93
N ALA A 51 28.68 -29.02 13.34
CA ALA A 51 29.28 -28.31 14.47
C ALA A 51 29.74 -26.88 14.12
N ALA A 52 30.16 -26.63 12.88
CA ALA A 52 30.53 -25.28 12.42
C ALA A 52 29.32 -24.38 12.11
N ALA A 53 28.14 -24.94 11.86
CA ALA A 53 26.90 -24.18 11.62
C ALA A 53 26.28 -23.59 12.91
N ASN A 54 26.75 -23.98 14.10
CA ASN A 54 26.23 -23.49 15.39
C ASN A 54 27.10 -22.41 16.05
N VAL A 55 28.20 -21.98 15.42
CA VAL A 55 29.06 -20.91 15.95
C VAL A 55 28.77 -19.55 15.30
N ASP A 56 27.95 -19.49 14.25
CA ASP A 56 27.61 -18.23 13.56
C ASP A 56 26.18 -17.72 13.82
N LEU A 57 25.37 -18.44 14.64
CA LEU A 57 24.04 -17.96 15.02
C LEU A 57 24.10 -16.80 16.06
N ALA A 58 25.25 -16.61 16.71
CA ALA A 58 25.51 -15.49 17.60
C ALA A 58 25.76 -14.16 16.87
N ALA A 59 25.96 -14.20 15.54
CA ALA A 59 26.22 -13.02 14.71
C ALA A 59 24.95 -12.34 14.16
N ARG A 60 23.76 -12.93 14.32
CA ARG A 60 22.47 -12.38 13.81
C ARG A 60 21.47 -11.97 14.89
N MET A 61 21.85 -12.08 16.16
CA MET A 61 21.05 -11.61 17.29
C MET A 61 21.54 -10.24 17.74
N LEU A 62 20.77 -9.18 17.48
CA LEU A 62 20.87 -7.94 18.25
C LEU A 62 20.39 -8.25 19.67
N THR A 63 21.25 -8.92 20.44
CA THR A 63 21.18 -8.96 21.89
C THR A 63 21.74 -7.63 22.38
N LYS A 64 21.12 -7.01 23.39
CA LYS A 64 21.76 -5.94 24.16
C LYS A 64 23.13 -6.45 24.61
N ARG A 65 24.19 -6.05 23.90
CA ARG A 65 25.56 -6.10 24.40
C ARG A 65 25.69 -4.84 25.25
N ASP A 66 26.19 -4.99 26.46
CA ASP A 66 26.41 -3.91 27.41
C ASP A 66 27.17 -2.74 26.75
N GLY A 67 26.46 -1.63 26.51
CA GLY A 67 27.00 -0.42 25.88
C GLY A 67 26.39 -0.02 24.53
N THR A 68 25.70 -0.93 23.83
CA THR A 68 25.03 -0.61 22.55
C THR A 68 23.81 0.28 22.78
N LYS A 69 23.65 1.31 21.94
CA LYS A 69 22.49 2.22 21.92
C LYS A 69 21.57 1.86 20.77
N TYR A 70 20.27 1.89 21.02
CA TYR A 70 19.25 1.55 20.03
C TYR A 70 18.27 2.69 19.85
N VAL A 71 17.76 2.84 18.63
CA VAL A 71 16.66 3.75 18.33
C VAL A 71 15.50 2.95 17.78
N PHE A 72 14.32 3.12 18.38
CA PHE A 72 13.09 2.46 17.99
C PHE A 72 12.18 3.45 17.26
N MET A 73 11.30 2.93 16.40
CA MET A 73 10.24 3.70 15.75
C MET A 73 8.89 3.13 16.15
N HIS A 74 8.00 3.97 16.65
CA HIS A 74 6.63 3.57 16.97
C HIS A 74 5.79 3.52 15.69
N HIS A 75 5.07 2.42 15.46
CA HIS A 75 4.24 2.22 14.27
C HIS A 75 2.85 1.76 14.65
N VAL A 76 1.83 2.45 14.13
CA VAL A 76 0.42 2.16 14.39
C VAL A 76 -0.07 1.05 13.45
N CYS A 77 -0.33 -0.15 13.98
CA CYS A 77 -0.89 -1.28 13.20
C CYS A 77 -2.41 -1.17 12.96
N GLY A 78 -2.92 0.05 13.17
CA GLY A 78 -4.28 0.51 13.05
C GLY A 78 -5.19 0.18 14.24
N LEU A 79 -6.13 1.08 14.59
CA LEU A 79 -7.06 1.02 15.74
C LEU A 79 -8.51 1.24 15.27
N SER A 80 -9.43 0.33 15.61
CA SER A 80 -10.87 0.61 15.48
C SER A 80 -11.40 1.30 16.75
N SER A 81 -12.49 2.06 16.62
CA SER A 81 -13.19 2.66 17.75
C SER A 81 -14.54 2.00 17.98
N LEU A 82 -14.83 1.54 19.20
CA LEU A 82 -16.17 1.51 19.77
C LEU A 82 -16.11 2.01 21.23
N SER A 83 -17.07 2.88 21.59
CA SER A 83 -17.04 3.63 22.86
C SER A 83 -17.47 2.82 24.09
N ARG A 84 -16.94 3.26 25.25
CA ARG A 84 -17.39 3.13 26.66
C ARG A 84 -16.84 1.97 27.50
N ARG A 85 -16.02 2.35 28.50
CA ARG A 85 -16.38 2.23 29.93
C ARG A 85 -15.74 3.35 30.76
N LEU A 86 -16.54 4.36 31.09
CA LEU A 86 -16.31 5.16 32.30
C LEU A 86 -16.43 4.21 33.50
N THR A 87 -15.31 3.83 34.11
CA THR A 87 -15.32 3.38 35.50
C THR A 87 -14.52 4.40 36.30
N GLY A 88 -15.24 5.13 37.15
CA GLY A 88 -14.66 6.17 37.98
C GLY A 88 -13.72 5.58 39.03
N ALA A 89 -12.58 6.22 39.20
CA ALA A 89 -11.86 6.23 40.47
C ALA A 89 -11.51 7.69 40.80
N ASN A 90 -12.37 8.31 41.60
CA ASN A 90 -12.01 9.50 42.36
C ASN A 90 -10.90 9.14 43.33
N ARG A 91 -9.79 9.87 43.31
CA ARG A 91 -9.16 10.41 44.54
C ARG A 91 -8.19 11.53 44.19
N LEU A 92 -8.39 12.65 44.88
CA LEU A 92 -7.52 13.82 44.93
C LEU A 92 -6.06 13.40 45.16
N HIS A 93 -5.08 14.10 44.57
CA HIS A 93 -4.02 14.84 45.28
C HIS A 93 -3.43 15.87 44.32
N ARG A 94 -3.14 17.06 44.87
CA ARG A 94 -2.75 18.29 44.19
C ARG A 94 -1.22 18.39 44.25
N HIS A 95 -0.61 18.92 43.19
CA HIS A 95 0.77 19.41 43.00
C HIS A 95 1.63 18.55 42.05
N VAL A 96 2.21 19.27 41.06
CA VAL A 96 2.79 18.84 39.77
C VAL A 96 1.72 18.53 38.70
N ARG A 97 1.41 19.55 37.86
CA ARG A 97 0.53 19.40 36.70
C ARG A 97 1.32 18.77 35.55
N ILE A 98 1.34 17.45 35.49
CA ILE A 98 1.24 16.78 34.18
C ILE A 98 -0.20 17.07 33.74
N PRO A 99 -0.46 17.82 32.65
CA PRO A 99 -1.77 17.75 32.04
C PRO A 99 -1.97 16.27 31.73
N LYS A 100 -2.98 15.63 32.34
CA LYS A 100 -3.37 14.26 32.00
C LYS A 100 -3.37 14.15 30.48
N LEU A 101 -2.39 13.46 29.89
CA LEU A 101 -2.43 12.95 28.53
C LEU A 101 -3.42 11.77 28.43
N VAL A 102 -4.44 11.77 29.30
CA VAL A 102 -5.50 10.77 29.36
C VAL A 102 -6.70 11.40 28.69
N ASP A 103 -6.68 11.41 27.36
CA ASP A 103 -7.90 11.52 26.57
C ASP A 103 -8.11 10.18 25.88
N SER A 104 -9.13 9.46 26.33
CA SER A 104 -9.50 8.10 25.94
C SER A 104 -10.21 8.07 24.59
N THR A 105 -9.71 8.81 23.59
CA THR A 105 -10.32 8.90 22.26
C THR A 105 -9.28 8.78 21.15
N HIS A 106 -8.70 7.59 20.98
CA HIS A 106 -8.05 7.20 19.72
C HIS A 106 -9.17 6.85 18.72
N SER A 107 -9.63 7.84 17.95
CA SER A 107 -10.65 7.64 16.92
C SER A 107 -10.03 7.25 15.57
N LEU A 108 -10.46 6.10 15.04
CA LEU A 108 -10.45 5.71 13.61
C LEU A 108 -9.09 5.53 12.90
N LEU A 109 -8.14 4.79 13.46
CA LEU A 109 -6.88 4.48 12.78
C LEU A 109 -6.97 3.17 11.97
N SER A 110 -7.92 2.92 11.06
CA SER A 110 -7.85 1.68 10.26
C SER A 110 -6.88 1.85 9.07
N TYR A 111 -5.66 1.33 9.19
CA TYR A 111 -4.68 1.31 8.09
C TYR A 111 -4.72 -0.05 7.38
N HIS A 112 -5.12 -0.10 6.11
CA HIS A 112 -5.00 -1.33 5.32
C HIS A 112 -3.56 -1.51 4.81
N TYR A 113 -2.68 -2.00 5.68
CA TYR A 113 -1.32 -2.35 5.27
C TYR A 113 -1.31 -3.64 4.45
N THR A 114 -0.73 -3.56 3.26
CA THR A 114 -0.34 -4.72 2.47
C THR A 114 1.09 -5.16 2.82
N PRO A 115 1.52 -6.39 2.45
CA PRO A 115 2.91 -6.81 2.62
C PRO A 115 3.94 -5.89 1.94
N SER A 116 3.58 -5.24 0.83
CA SER A 116 4.48 -4.28 0.16
C SER A 116 4.59 -2.97 0.93
N ASN A 117 3.53 -2.49 1.59
CA ASN A 117 3.61 -1.33 2.48
C ASN A 117 4.56 -1.61 3.65
N TRP A 118 4.41 -2.76 4.32
CA TRP A 118 5.33 -3.17 5.38
C TRP A 118 6.78 -3.25 4.90
N THR A 119 6.99 -3.79 3.70
CA THR A 119 8.31 -3.90 3.10
C THR A 119 8.96 -2.53 2.92
N SER A 120 8.24 -1.59 2.30
CA SER A 120 8.72 -0.23 2.05
C SER A 120 9.05 0.51 3.35
N ASP A 121 8.18 0.41 4.35
CA ASP A 121 8.37 1.07 5.64
C ASP A 121 9.59 0.53 6.39
N ILE A 122 9.72 -0.80 6.46
CA ILE A 122 10.88 -1.45 7.09
C ILE A 122 12.18 -1.03 6.41
N GLN A 123 12.20 -0.94 5.08
CA GLN A 123 13.38 -0.50 4.33
C GLN A 123 13.71 0.98 4.60
N ALA A 124 12.71 1.85 4.60
CA ALA A 124 12.91 3.29 4.86
C ALA A 124 13.40 3.55 6.30
N MET A 125 12.84 2.86 7.29
CA MET A 125 13.33 2.91 8.67
C MET A 125 14.76 2.35 8.81
N ALA A 126 15.07 1.25 8.13
CA ALA A 126 16.42 0.69 8.11
C ALA A 126 17.44 1.70 7.56
N ALA A 127 17.08 2.43 6.50
CA ALA A 127 17.95 3.38 5.82
C ALA A 127 18.41 4.54 6.71
N ILE A 128 17.61 4.94 7.70
CA ILE A 128 17.96 6.01 8.65
C ILE A 128 18.56 5.48 9.97
N GLY A 129 18.70 4.16 10.11
CA GLY A 129 19.35 3.52 11.25
C GLY A 129 18.43 3.14 12.42
N ILE A 130 17.12 3.01 12.20
CA ILE A 130 16.19 2.42 13.17
C ILE A 130 16.56 0.95 13.42
N ASP A 131 16.59 0.55 14.68
CA ASP A 131 16.97 -0.80 15.09
C ASP A 131 15.75 -1.71 15.30
N ALA A 132 14.62 -1.15 15.75
CA ALA A 132 13.40 -1.90 15.94
C ALA A 132 12.13 -1.07 15.78
N ILE A 133 11.02 -1.73 15.44
CA ILE A 133 9.70 -1.15 15.30
C ILE A 133 8.82 -1.61 16.48
N ALA A 134 8.25 -0.66 17.21
CA ALA A 134 7.22 -0.90 18.20
C ALA A 134 5.87 -1.00 17.49
N LEU A 135 5.32 -2.22 17.38
CA LEU A 135 4.06 -2.48 16.69
C LEU A 135 2.90 -2.23 17.64
N ASN A 136 2.29 -1.06 17.55
CA ASN A 136 1.13 -0.66 18.35
C ASN A 136 -0.11 -1.47 17.96
N ILE A 137 -0.67 -2.23 18.91
CA ILE A 137 -1.75 -3.18 18.66
C ILE A 137 -2.86 -3.07 19.72
N GLY A 138 -4.12 -3.02 19.26
CA GLY A 138 -5.31 -3.10 20.10
C GLY A 138 -5.91 -4.51 20.20
N GLY A 139 -7.21 -4.59 20.51
CA GLY A 139 -7.92 -5.85 20.77
C GLY A 139 -8.42 -6.62 19.54
N ASP A 140 -8.57 -5.96 18.40
CA ASP A 140 -9.22 -6.54 17.23
C ASP A 140 -8.38 -7.67 16.62
N SER A 141 -9.08 -8.69 16.10
CA SER A 141 -8.43 -9.88 15.53
C SER A 141 -7.61 -9.55 14.28
N TRP A 142 -8.06 -8.62 13.44
CA TRP A 142 -7.36 -8.24 12.21
C TRP A 142 -6.02 -7.54 12.48
N GLN A 143 -5.88 -6.85 13.62
CA GLN A 143 -4.63 -6.19 14.01
C GLN A 143 -3.54 -7.22 14.31
N GLN A 144 -3.91 -8.39 14.83
CA GLN A 144 -2.97 -9.51 15.01
C GLN A 144 -2.45 -10.01 13.66
N THR A 145 -3.32 -10.07 12.63
CA THR A 145 -2.92 -10.40 11.26
C THR A 145 -1.92 -9.36 10.71
N GLN A 146 -2.12 -8.08 11.01
CA GLN A 146 -1.17 -7.03 10.61
C GLN A 146 0.20 -7.17 11.28
N VAL A 147 0.23 -7.49 12.58
CA VAL A 147 1.49 -7.81 13.27
C VAL A 147 2.19 -8.99 12.59
N MET A 148 1.49 -10.09 12.32
CA MET A 148 2.08 -11.24 11.63
C MET A 148 2.56 -10.91 10.21
N SER A 149 1.84 -10.02 9.50
CA SER A 149 2.24 -9.50 8.19
C SER A 149 3.57 -8.72 8.27
N ALA A 150 3.73 -7.85 9.27
CA ALA A 150 4.98 -7.12 9.50
C ALA A 150 6.17 -8.06 9.79
N TYR A 151 5.97 -9.08 10.63
CA TYR A 151 6.99 -10.11 10.90
C TYR A 151 7.35 -10.90 9.64
N SER A 152 6.37 -11.22 8.81
CA SER A 152 6.58 -11.94 7.55
C SER A 152 7.34 -11.09 6.53
N ALA A 153 7.00 -9.80 6.41
CA ALA A 153 7.71 -8.85 5.55
C ALA A 153 9.18 -8.66 6.00
N SER A 154 9.41 -8.49 7.31
CA SER A 154 10.77 -8.41 7.86
C SER A 154 11.59 -9.67 7.57
N ALA A 155 10.97 -10.86 7.70
CA ALA A 155 11.60 -12.13 7.38
C ALA A 155 11.92 -12.27 5.88
N ALA A 156 10.99 -11.91 5.00
CA ALA A 156 11.18 -11.95 3.55
C ALA A 156 12.31 -11.03 3.08
N LEU A 157 12.45 -9.85 3.71
CA LEU A 157 13.53 -8.92 3.43
C LEU A 157 14.89 -9.37 3.96
N GLY A 158 14.92 -10.26 4.96
CA GLY A 158 16.11 -10.48 5.76
C GLY A 158 16.59 -9.20 6.46
N SER A 159 15.66 -8.31 6.82
CA SER A 159 15.97 -6.98 7.35
C SER A 159 16.75 -7.05 8.67
N PRO A 160 17.72 -6.14 8.90
CA PRO A 160 18.35 -6.00 10.22
C PRO A 160 17.41 -5.40 11.26
N VAL A 161 16.35 -4.69 10.83
CA VAL A 161 15.34 -4.08 11.70
C VAL A 161 14.52 -5.16 12.39
N LYS A 162 14.41 -5.04 13.71
CA LYS A 162 13.62 -5.95 14.55
C LYS A 162 12.24 -5.39 14.83
N LEU A 163 11.40 -6.21 15.43
CA LEU A 163 10.01 -5.87 15.76
C LEU A 163 9.74 -6.26 17.21
N PHE A 164 8.87 -5.53 17.89
CA PHE A 164 8.32 -5.95 19.18
C PHE A 164 6.91 -5.41 19.33
N MET A 165 6.11 -6.05 20.17
CA MET A 165 4.73 -5.61 20.40
C MET A 165 4.67 -4.47 21.39
N SER A 166 3.84 -3.49 21.06
CA SER A 166 3.41 -2.41 21.93
C SER A 166 1.89 -2.48 22.10
N PHE A 167 1.42 -3.01 23.22
CA PHE A 167 -0.02 -3.16 23.47
C PHE A 167 -0.69 -1.83 23.79
N ASP A 168 -1.80 -1.50 23.14
CA ASP A 168 -2.58 -0.32 23.48
C ASP A 168 -3.79 -0.69 24.35
N PHE A 169 -3.65 -0.48 25.66
CA PHE A 169 -4.69 -0.77 26.65
C PHE A 169 -5.82 0.27 26.70
N THR A 170 -5.73 1.35 25.90
CA THR A 170 -6.81 2.33 25.78
C THR A 170 -7.88 1.93 24.77
N THR A 171 -7.65 0.80 24.08
CA THR A 171 -8.54 0.21 23.09
C THR A 171 -9.38 -0.93 23.69
N ASP A 172 -10.19 -1.60 22.87
CA ASP A 172 -10.97 -2.78 23.25
C ASP A 172 -10.13 -4.03 23.58
N LEU A 173 -8.78 -3.95 23.57
CA LEU A 173 -7.87 -5.01 24.03
C LEU A 173 -8.22 -5.50 25.45
N GLY A 174 -8.69 -4.58 26.30
CA GLY A 174 -8.92 -4.86 27.70
C GLY A 174 -7.63 -5.31 28.41
N CYS A 175 -7.79 -5.90 29.59
CA CYS A 175 -6.67 -6.30 30.45
C CYS A 175 -6.59 -7.82 30.62
N SER A 176 -6.84 -8.53 29.52
CA SER A 176 -6.83 -10.00 29.47
C SER A 176 -5.39 -10.51 29.45
N LEU A 177 -4.84 -10.85 30.63
CA LEU A 177 -3.49 -11.39 30.75
C LEU A 177 -3.25 -12.60 29.82
N SER A 178 -4.21 -13.51 29.72
CA SER A 178 -4.09 -14.70 28.86
C SER A 178 -3.99 -14.36 27.38
N ASP A 179 -4.74 -13.35 26.91
CA ASP A 179 -4.67 -12.89 25.51
C ASP A 179 -3.31 -12.25 25.23
N ILE A 180 -2.86 -11.37 26.12
CA ILE A 180 -1.57 -10.66 26.00
C ILE A 180 -0.39 -11.65 26.01
N VAL A 181 -0.44 -12.67 26.89
CA VAL A 181 0.54 -13.77 26.90
C VAL A 181 0.50 -14.53 25.57
N SER A 182 -0.69 -14.89 25.09
CA SER A 182 -0.86 -15.64 23.84
C SER A 182 -0.27 -14.90 22.63
N ARG A 183 -0.64 -13.62 22.46
CA ARG A 183 -0.12 -12.74 21.40
C ARG A 183 1.40 -12.59 21.48
N THR A 184 1.93 -12.52 22.71
CA THR A 184 3.38 -12.46 22.92
C THR A 184 4.07 -13.73 22.48
N LEU A 185 3.58 -14.88 22.92
CA LEU A 185 4.19 -16.15 22.57
C LEU A 185 4.15 -16.41 21.06
N ALA A 186 3.11 -15.95 20.36
CA ALA A 186 2.97 -16.09 18.91
C ALA A 186 4.12 -15.47 18.10
N VAL A 187 4.67 -14.35 18.56
CA VAL A 187 5.78 -13.66 17.89
C VAL A 187 7.13 -13.85 18.58
N SER A 188 7.12 -14.23 19.87
CA SER A 188 8.30 -14.26 20.72
C SER A 188 9.44 -15.12 20.19
N SER A 189 9.17 -16.17 19.41
CA SER A 189 10.16 -17.09 18.85
C SER A 189 10.65 -16.69 17.45
N LEU A 190 10.01 -15.71 16.81
CA LEU A 190 10.31 -15.33 15.44
C LEU A 190 11.67 -14.63 15.32
N PRO A 191 12.42 -14.82 14.21
CA PRO A 191 13.76 -14.25 14.04
C PRO A 191 13.84 -12.72 14.05
N ALA A 192 12.74 -12.05 13.70
CA ALA A 192 12.64 -10.59 13.70
C ALA A 192 12.31 -10.01 15.10
N GLN A 193 11.98 -10.83 16.10
CA GLN A 193 11.67 -10.34 17.45
C GLN A 193 12.89 -9.64 18.08
N PHE A 194 12.71 -8.40 18.52
CA PHE A 194 13.72 -7.67 19.29
C PHE A 194 13.83 -8.26 20.70
N ARG A 195 15.07 -8.43 21.17
CA ARG A 195 15.36 -9.06 22.46
C ARG A 195 16.35 -8.26 23.28
N VAL A 196 16.06 -8.13 24.56
CA VAL A 196 16.99 -7.58 25.55
C VAL A 196 17.50 -8.73 26.41
N ASN A 197 18.82 -8.99 26.38
CA ASN A 197 19.43 -10.11 27.11
C ASN A 197 18.75 -11.47 26.82
N GLY A 198 18.34 -11.71 25.56
CA GLY A 198 17.63 -12.92 25.14
C GLY A 198 16.12 -12.93 25.39
N LYS A 199 15.61 -11.98 26.17
CA LYS A 199 14.17 -11.85 26.50
C LYS A 199 13.43 -11.04 25.43
N PRO A 200 12.27 -11.47 24.92
CA PRO A 200 11.48 -10.66 23.98
C PRO A 200 11.08 -9.35 24.65
N LEU A 201 11.33 -8.22 23.98
CA LEU A 201 10.86 -6.92 24.44
C LEU A 201 9.33 -6.83 24.29
N ILE A 202 8.66 -6.32 25.31
CA ILE A 202 7.22 -6.09 25.33
C ILE A 202 6.99 -4.68 25.89
N SER A 203 6.33 -3.83 25.13
CA SER A 203 5.92 -2.50 25.55
C SER A 203 4.41 -2.36 25.56
N SER A 204 3.94 -1.21 26.01
CA SER A 204 2.54 -0.85 25.93
C SER A 204 2.33 0.65 26.08
N TYR A 205 1.23 1.13 25.52
CA TYR A 205 0.61 2.38 25.93
C TYR A 205 -0.46 2.06 26.98
N GLU A 206 -0.28 2.60 28.18
CA GLU A 206 -1.03 2.25 29.39
C GLU A 206 -0.86 0.77 29.80
N GLY A 207 -1.74 0.27 30.68
CA GLY A 207 -1.70 -1.11 31.21
C GLY A 207 -1.72 -1.24 32.72
N ALA A 208 -1.99 -0.15 33.45
CA ALA A 208 -2.08 -0.15 34.91
C ALA A 208 -3.13 -1.13 35.45
N CYS A 209 -4.15 -1.43 34.65
CA CYS A 209 -5.22 -2.37 34.96
C CYS A 209 -4.74 -3.83 35.18
N LEU A 210 -3.59 -4.23 34.64
CA LEU A 210 -3.00 -5.55 34.95
C LEU A 210 -2.46 -5.60 36.38
N GLY A 211 -2.13 -4.44 36.97
CA GLY A 211 -1.39 -4.34 38.20
C GLY A 211 0.01 -4.94 38.11
N ASN A 212 0.82 -4.74 39.15
CA ASN A 212 2.17 -5.31 39.19
C ASN A 212 2.17 -6.85 39.11
N SER A 213 1.17 -7.52 39.69
CA SER A 213 1.06 -8.99 39.63
C SER A 213 0.74 -9.50 38.22
N GLY A 214 -0.09 -8.80 37.44
CA GLY A 214 -0.37 -9.16 36.05
C GLY A 214 0.85 -8.99 35.17
N TRP A 215 1.56 -7.87 35.31
CA TRP A 215 2.84 -7.66 34.61
C TRP A 215 3.90 -8.69 35.02
N GLN A 216 4.02 -9.02 36.31
CA GLN A 216 4.91 -10.09 36.76
C GLN A 216 4.54 -11.44 36.15
N SER A 217 3.24 -11.76 36.11
CA SER A 217 2.75 -13.00 35.50
C SER A 217 2.99 -13.06 34.00
N LEU A 218 2.89 -11.93 33.30
CA LEU A 218 3.25 -11.82 31.88
C LEU A 218 4.75 -12.10 31.69
N LYS A 219 5.60 -11.48 32.51
CA LYS A 219 7.05 -11.71 32.50
C LYS A 219 7.38 -13.18 32.73
N ASP A 220 6.76 -13.81 33.72
CA ASP A 220 7.04 -15.20 34.08
C ASP A 220 6.60 -16.18 32.98
N GLN A 221 5.47 -15.93 32.32
CA GLN A 221 4.93 -16.80 31.26
C GLN A 221 5.62 -16.63 29.90
N THR A 222 6.17 -15.44 29.63
CA THR A 222 6.77 -15.12 28.31
C THR A 222 8.30 -15.01 28.35
N ASN A 223 8.88 -15.01 29.55
CA ASN A 223 10.26 -14.60 29.80
C ASN A 223 10.58 -13.22 29.22
N GLY A 224 9.61 -12.30 29.23
CA GLY A 224 9.69 -10.98 28.59
C GLY A 224 10.58 -9.96 29.30
N TYR A 225 11.04 -8.96 28.54
CA TYR A 225 11.59 -7.70 29.07
C TYR A 225 10.50 -6.63 28.96
N LEU A 226 10.05 -6.09 30.08
CA LEU A 226 8.88 -5.22 30.15
C LEU A 226 9.28 -3.74 30.12
N MET A 227 8.74 -3.01 29.14
CA MET A 227 8.93 -1.58 28.92
C MET A 227 7.58 -0.87 28.63
N PRO A 228 6.61 -0.86 29.56
CA PRO A 228 5.37 -0.14 29.35
C PRO A 228 5.54 1.37 29.59
N PHE A 229 4.70 2.17 28.94
CA PHE A 229 4.30 3.48 29.43
C PHE A 229 3.00 3.30 30.21
N MET A 230 2.93 3.91 31.40
CA MET A 230 1.73 3.93 32.23
C MET A 230 1.66 5.30 32.87
N SER A 231 0.53 6.00 32.68
CA SER A 231 0.37 7.34 33.23
C SER A 231 0.06 7.30 34.73
N GLY A 232 0.43 8.36 35.45
CA GLY A 232 0.09 8.51 36.87
C GLY A 232 0.94 7.66 37.82
N LEU A 233 2.10 7.14 37.37
CA LEU A 233 3.00 6.37 38.22
C LEU A 233 3.97 7.22 39.04
N GLU A 234 3.97 8.54 38.85
CA GLU A 234 4.84 9.48 39.55
C GLU A 234 4.75 9.29 41.07
N GLY A 235 5.91 9.19 41.72
CA GLY A 235 6.02 8.93 43.16
C GLY A 235 5.64 7.51 43.59
N SER A 236 5.29 6.62 42.66
CA SER A 236 4.79 5.27 42.96
C SER A 236 5.47 4.14 42.18
N PHE A 237 6.53 4.44 41.40
CA PHE A 237 7.30 3.44 40.64
C PHE A 237 7.83 2.27 41.48
N SER A 238 8.11 2.49 42.78
CA SER A 238 8.51 1.42 43.71
C SER A 238 7.46 0.32 43.89
N ASN A 239 6.20 0.58 43.54
CA ASN A 239 5.11 -0.39 43.58
C ASN A 239 5.08 -1.30 42.33
N TRP A 240 5.98 -1.07 41.37
CA TRP A 240 6.02 -1.76 40.08
C TRP A 240 7.36 -2.50 39.84
N PRO A 241 7.83 -3.35 40.78
CA PRO A 241 9.10 -4.08 40.61
C PRO A 241 9.10 -5.07 39.44
N ALA A 242 7.94 -5.39 38.86
CA ALA A 242 7.85 -6.21 37.67
C ALA A 242 8.38 -5.51 36.41
N LEU A 243 8.57 -4.20 36.38
CA LEU A 243 9.03 -3.50 35.17
C LEU A 243 10.55 -3.57 35.04
N ASP A 244 11.06 -3.84 33.83
CA ASP A 244 12.51 -3.77 33.56
C ASP A 244 12.91 -2.37 33.07
N ALA A 245 12.02 -1.74 32.32
CA ALA A 245 12.15 -0.38 31.84
C ALA A 245 10.79 0.33 31.88
N TRP A 246 10.83 1.64 31.76
CA TRP A 246 9.65 2.49 31.58
C TRP A 246 10.02 3.59 30.60
N TYR A 247 9.22 3.74 29.55
CA TYR A 247 9.41 4.76 28.55
C TYR A 247 8.41 5.90 28.77
N CYS A 248 8.81 7.14 28.46
CA CYS A 248 7.98 8.31 28.72
C CYS A 248 7.32 8.85 27.45
N TRP A 249 6.15 8.32 27.04
CA TRP A 249 5.43 8.81 25.85
C TRP A 249 5.26 10.34 25.85
N GLY A 250 4.71 10.90 26.94
CA GLY A 250 4.49 12.34 27.07
C GLY A 250 5.75 13.22 27.09
N CYS A 251 6.95 12.64 27.21
CA CYS A 251 8.20 13.40 27.20
C CYS A 251 8.70 13.73 25.78
N ALA A 252 8.00 13.33 24.72
CA ALA A 252 8.37 13.67 23.35
C ALA A 252 8.16 15.16 23.02
N TRP A 253 7.31 15.86 23.79
CA TRP A 253 6.99 17.28 23.66
C TRP A 253 6.95 17.99 25.02
N PRO A 254 7.21 19.31 25.07
CA PRO A 254 7.00 20.09 26.28
C PRO A 254 5.52 20.12 26.66
N GLN A 255 5.24 20.01 27.96
CA GLN A 255 3.86 20.03 28.50
C GLN A 255 3.35 21.45 28.79
N GLY A 256 3.99 22.47 28.22
CA GLY A 256 3.67 23.88 28.40
C GLY A 256 4.32 24.76 27.34
N ASP A 257 4.16 26.08 27.49
CA ASP A 257 4.78 27.07 26.61
C ASP A 257 6.25 27.31 26.98
N TYR A 258 7.08 26.31 26.74
CA TYR A 258 8.53 26.37 26.93
C TYR A 258 9.21 25.36 26.00
N ASP A 259 10.49 25.58 25.74
CA ASP A 259 11.29 24.69 24.90
C ASP A 259 11.59 23.38 25.63
N ILE A 260 11.55 22.26 24.89
CA ILE A 260 11.86 20.95 25.46
C ILE A 260 13.28 20.90 26.02
N ASN A 261 13.43 20.31 27.20
CA ASN A 261 14.71 20.16 27.88
C ASN A 261 14.76 18.85 28.67
N THR A 262 15.87 18.60 29.37
CA THR A 262 16.09 17.33 30.07
C THR A 262 15.47 17.24 31.47
N ALA A 263 14.66 18.20 31.90
CA ALA A 263 14.12 18.24 33.25
C ALA A 263 13.21 17.04 33.53
N ASP A 264 12.33 16.69 32.57
CA ASP A 264 11.45 15.53 32.70
C ASP A 264 12.26 14.22 32.73
N ASP A 265 13.27 14.07 31.87
CA ASP A 265 14.15 12.90 31.90
C ASP A 265 14.83 12.72 33.26
N GLN A 266 15.41 13.81 33.78
CA GLN A 266 16.08 13.81 35.08
C GLN A 266 15.11 13.50 36.22
N TYR A 267 13.89 14.03 36.15
CA TYR A 267 12.83 13.77 37.11
C TYR A 267 12.46 12.28 37.15
N TYR A 268 12.19 11.66 36.01
CA TYR A 268 11.83 10.24 35.96
C TYR A 268 13.00 9.32 36.31
N MET A 269 14.21 9.62 35.82
CA MET A 269 15.41 8.86 36.16
C MET A 269 15.67 8.82 37.67
N GLN A 270 15.35 9.89 38.40
CA GLN A 270 15.51 9.93 39.87
C GLN A 270 14.46 9.08 40.60
N GLN A 271 13.28 8.87 40.04
CA GLN A 271 12.20 8.11 40.68
C GLN A 271 12.18 6.62 40.36
N LEU A 272 12.65 6.25 39.17
CA LEU A 272 12.55 4.88 38.64
C LEU A 272 13.46 3.88 39.38
N GLY A 273 14.47 4.34 40.11
CA GLY A 273 15.37 3.49 40.88
C GLY A 273 16.09 2.48 39.98
N SER A 274 15.76 1.19 40.11
CA SER A 274 16.33 0.12 39.28
C SER A 274 15.64 -0.07 37.93
N ILE A 275 14.49 0.55 37.70
CA ILE A 275 13.76 0.49 36.43
C ILE A 275 14.50 1.39 35.43
N GLN A 276 14.81 0.87 34.25
CA GLN A 276 15.53 1.65 33.23
C GLN A 276 14.62 2.71 32.61
N TYR A 277 15.02 3.98 32.67
CA TYR A 277 14.36 5.07 31.95
C TYR A 277 14.67 5.02 30.45
N ILE A 278 13.63 5.17 29.63
CA ILE A 278 13.70 5.27 28.16
C ILE A 278 13.05 6.58 27.69
N PRO A 279 13.83 7.52 27.13
CA PRO A 279 13.29 8.77 26.59
C PRO A 279 12.63 8.56 25.23
N THR A 280 11.78 9.52 24.88
CA THR A 280 11.11 9.61 23.58
C THR A 280 11.45 10.91 22.86
N ILE A 281 11.23 10.92 21.56
CA ILE A 281 11.39 12.09 20.69
C ILE A 281 10.37 12.04 19.56
N SER A 282 9.82 13.21 19.22
CA SER A 282 8.93 13.37 18.07
C SER A 282 9.21 14.67 17.32
N GLY A 283 8.60 14.82 16.15
CA GLY A 283 8.51 16.07 15.41
C GLY A 283 7.36 16.92 15.95
N TRP A 284 6.31 17.07 15.16
CA TRP A 284 5.22 17.98 15.44
C TRP A 284 4.08 17.33 16.22
N PHE A 285 3.32 18.10 16.98
CA PHE A 285 2.05 17.64 17.54
C PHE A 285 0.92 18.62 17.21
N PHE A 286 -0.06 18.14 16.47
CA PHE A 286 -1.29 18.88 16.20
C PHE A 286 -2.44 17.92 15.93
N THR A 287 -3.55 18.15 16.62
CA THR A 287 -4.82 17.44 16.39
C THR A 287 -5.94 18.45 16.17
N HIS A 288 -6.86 18.16 15.26
CA HIS A 288 -8.04 18.99 14.99
C HIS A 288 -9.33 18.17 14.95
N LEU A 289 -9.56 17.43 16.03
CA LEU A 289 -10.77 16.62 16.23
C LEU A 289 -11.68 17.27 17.26
N SER A 290 -12.99 17.03 17.17
CA SER A 290 -13.96 17.55 18.15
C SER A 290 -13.68 17.05 19.58
N SER A 291 -13.13 15.84 19.72
CA SER A 291 -12.67 15.29 21.00
C SER A 291 -11.29 15.83 21.41
N LYS A 292 -10.41 16.08 20.45
CA LYS A 292 -8.99 16.37 20.67
C LYS A 292 -8.51 17.48 19.71
N ASN A 293 -8.65 18.73 20.12
CA ASN A 293 -8.28 19.91 19.32
C ASN A 293 -7.20 20.75 20.04
N ARG A 294 -5.92 20.47 19.80
CA ARG A 294 -4.81 21.10 20.52
C ARG A 294 -3.48 21.04 19.75
N ILE A 295 -2.56 21.91 20.14
CA ILE A 295 -1.14 21.87 19.77
C ILE A 295 -0.26 21.71 21.01
N LEU A 296 0.88 21.04 20.85
CA LEU A 296 2.00 21.11 21.79
C LEU A 296 3.13 21.89 21.13
N ARG A 297 3.91 22.63 21.93
CA ARG A 297 4.94 23.50 21.39
C ARG A 297 6.04 22.67 20.72
N SER A 298 6.15 22.78 19.40
CA SER A 298 7.01 21.95 18.54
C SER A 298 7.96 22.79 17.67
N ASP A 299 7.87 24.11 17.77
CA ASP A 299 8.54 25.12 16.96
C ASP A 299 9.64 25.86 17.75
N ASP A 300 10.78 25.18 17.88
CA ASP A 300 12.06 25.71 18.38
C ASP A 300 13.19 24.74 17.99
N TRP A 301 13.33 24.45 16.69
CA TRP A 301 14.24 23.39 16.20
C TRP A 301 14.18 22.10 17.05
N MET A 302 12.96 21.72 17.47
CA MET A 302 12.74 20.82 18.60
C MET A 302 13.48 19.48 18.42
N LEU A 303 13.40 18.91 17.21
CA LEU A 303 14.14 17.68 16.86
C LEU A 303 15.65 17.84 17.03
N ASN A 304 16.24 18.92 16.51
CA ASN A 304 17.67 19.18 16.60
C ASN A 304 18.12 19.34 18.07
N ASN A 305 17.36 20.14 18.84
CA ASN A 305 17.64 20.44 20.24
C ASN A 305 17.48 19.19 21.12
N ARG A 306 16.37 18.45 20.95
CA ARG A 306 16.10 17.24 21.70
C ARG A 306 17.13 16.15 21.42
N TRP A 307 17.54 15.95 20.16
CA TRP A 307 18.62 15.01 19.87
C TRP A 307 19.94 15.37 20.54
N ASN A 308 20.33 16.64 20.51
CA ASN A 308 21.56 17.09 21.17
C ASN A 308 21.52 16.80 22.68
N GLN A 309 20.37 17.00 23.32
CA GLN A 309 20.15 16.65 24.72
C GLN A 309 20.28 15.13 24.95
N LEU A 310 19.63 14.31 24.12
CA LEU A 310 19.68 12.85 24.20
C LEU A 310 21.09 12.29 23.97
N ILE A 311 21.85 12.88 23.04
CA ILE A 311 23.25 12.53 22.78
C ILE A 311 24.11 12.88 24.00
N ALA A 312 23.90 14.05 24.63
CA ALA A 312 24.62 14.45 25.83
C ALA A 312 24.37 13.52 27.02
N MET A 313 23.14 12.99 27.16
CA MET A 313 22.79 12.03 28.22
C MET A 313 22.87 10.56 27.78
N ARG A 314 23.41 10.26 26.59
CA ARG A 314 23.36 8.91 25.98
C ARG A 314 23.89 7.81 26.88
N ASN A 315 24.83 8.11 27.78
CA ASN A 315 25.41 7.09 28.66
C ASN A 315 24.41 6.62 29.75
N SER A 316 23.39 7.41 30.04
CA SER A 316 22.35 7.11 31.03
C SER A 316 21.13 6.39 30.46
N VAL A 317 20.96 6.40 29.14
CA VAL A 317 19.80 5.83 28.44
C VAL A 317 20.24 4.82 27.39
N PRO A 318 19.68 3.59 27.35
CA PRO A 318 20.07 2.58 26.38
C PRO A 318 19.27 2.65 25.08
N PHE A 319 18.03 3.14 25.14
CA PHE A 319 17.13 3.25 24.00
C PHE A 319 16.60 4.67 23.87
N VAL A 320 16.17 5.04 22.67
CA VAL A 320 15.30 6.19 22.38
C VAL A 320 14.17 5.66 21.51
N GLU A 321 12.92 6.00 21.82
CA GLU A 321 11.78 5.68 20.96
C GLU A 321 11.30 6.94 20.22
N MET A 322 11.18 6.83 18.89
CA MET A 322 10.67 7.88 18.03
C MET A 322 9.17 7.71 17.83
N GLU A 323 8.42 8.78 18.05
CA GLU A 323 6.96 8.83 17.94
C GLU A 323 6.62 9.79 16.79
N THR A 324 5.95 9.40 15.70
CA THR A 324 5.62 8.05 15.28
C THR A 324 5.89 7.91 13.77
N TRP A 325 5.82 6.70 13.24
CA TRP A 325 5.95 6.50 11.80
C TRP A 325 4.74 7.05 11.03
N ASN A 326 3.53 6.73 11.48
CA ASN A 326 2.30 6.89 10.69
C ASN A 326 1.10 7.40 11.50
N ASP A 327 1.27 8.03 12.67
CA ASP A 327 0.16 8.68 13.37
C ASP A 327 -0.11 10.08 12.77
N TYR A 328 -0.82 10.07 11.64
CA TYR A 328 -1.24 11.28 10.95
C TYR A 328 -2.27 12.08 11.74
N GLY A 329 -3.10 11.41 12.56
CA GLY A 329 -4.14 12.02 13.38
C GLY A 329 -3.57 13.00 14.41
N GLU A 330 -2.36 12.75 14.88
CA GLU A 330 -1.64 13.62 15.80
C GLU A 330 -0.58 14.51 15.13
N SER A 331 -0.43 14.40 13.82
CA SER A 331 0.62 15.06 13.04
C SER A 331 2.04 14.69 13.49
N THR A 332 2.22 13.50 14.09
CA THR A 332 3.52 13.06 14.65
C THR A 332 4.31 12.18 13.68
N HIS A 333 3.75 11.91 12.50
CA HIS A 333 4.31 11.02 11.49
C HIS A 333 5.68 11.47 10.98
N PHE A 334 6.59 10.51 10.79
CA PHE A 334 7.85 10.66 10.05
C PHE A 334 7.79 10.03 8.66
N GLY A 335 6.95 8.99 8.51
CA GLY A 335 6.78 8.24 7.28
C GLY A 335 6.10 9.06 6.19
N PRO A 336 6.14 8.56 4.94
CA PRO A 336 5.48 9.21 3.82
C PRO A 336 3.96 9.23 4.04
N VAL A 337 3.33 10.36 3.75
CA VAL A 337 1.87 10.49 3.80
C VAL A 337 1.29 9.77 2.57
N GLY A 338 0.96 8.48 2.73
CA GLY A 338 0.44 7.64 1.65
C GLY A 338 -0.10 6.30 2.18
N VAL A 339 -1.23 5.88 1.61
CA VAL A 339 -2.12 4.75 1.97
C VAL A 339 -2.92 4.95 3.27
N ASP A 340 -4.23 5.17 3.12
CA ASP A 340 -5.27 5.27 4.16
C ASP A 340 -4.96 6.14 5.38
N GLN A 341 -5.52 7.35 5.41
CA GLN A 341 -5.51 8.17 6.63
C GLN A 341 -6.79 7.92 7.45
N PRO A 342 -6.73 8.12 8.78
CA PRO A 342 -7.92 8.14 9.62
C PRO A 342 -8.94 9.13 9.06
N ALA A 343 -10.20 8.70 8.93
CA ALA A 343 -11.27 9.55 8.44
C ALA A 343 -11.34 10.84 9.27
N GLY A 344 -11.34 12.00 8.59
CA GLY A 344 -11.36 13.31 9.23
C GLY A 344 -9.99 13.96 9.47
N THR A 345 -8.87 13.30 9.13
CA THR A 345 -7.50 13.86 9.27
C THR A 345 -7.12 14.73 8.08
N THR A 346 -7.87 15.81 7.85
CA THR A 346 -7.68 16.65 6.65
C THR A 346 -6.38 17.48 6.68
N TRP A 347 -5.77 17.66 7.86
CA TRP A 347 -4.58 18.50 8.06
C TRP A 347 -3.24 17.81 7.74
N ALA A 348 -3.22 16.49 7.55
CA ALA A 348 -2.00 15.76 7.18
C ALA A 348 -1.74 15.79 5.66
N TYR A 349 -2.79 15.95 4.84
CA TYR A 349 -2.65 15.96 3.38
C TYR A 349 -1.92 17.20 2.88
N GLY A 350 -0.83 17.01 2.13
CA GLY A 350 0.03 18.10 1.65
C GLY A 350 1.01 18.63 2.71
N PHE A 351 1.13 17.96 3.86
CA PHE A 351 2.07 18.30 4.95
C PHE A 351 3.05 17.14 5.19
N PRO A 352 4.04 16.96 4.29
CA PRO A 352 5.01 15.87 4.39
C PRO A 352 6.00 16.14 5.53
N HIS A 353 6.45 15.07 6.21
CA HIS A 353 7.45 15.12 7.29
C HIS A 353 8.72 14.29 6.99
N THR A 354 8.85 13.72 5.78
CA THR A 354 9.97 12.85 5.40
C THR A 354 11.33 13.56 5.37
N ALA A 355 11.34 14.89 5.22
CA ALA A 355 12.54 15.70 5.38
C ALA A 355 13.07 15.65 6.83
N TRP A 356 12.19 15.66 7.84
CA TRP A 356 12.62 15.40 9.22
C TRP A 356 13.12 13.97 9.39
N MET A 357 12.46 12.96 8.82
CA MET A 357 12.96 11.58 8.84
C MET A 357 14.41 11.49 8.33
N SER A 358 14.70 12.14 7.20
CA SER A 358 16.04 12.20 6.61
C SER A 358 17.05 12.92 7.51
N MET A 359 16.66 14.05 8.12
CA MET A 359 17.48 14.79 9.07
C MET A 359 17.83 13.97 10.32
N ASN A 360 16.91 13.14 10.81
CA ASN A 360 17.10 12.31 11.99
C ASN A 360 18.25 11.30 11.82
N ALA A 361 18.55 10.83 10.61
CA ALA A 361 19.62 9.86 10.35
C ALA A 361 21.00 10.33 10.89
N TYR A 362 21.29 11.64 10.77
CA TYR A 362 22.51 12.25 11.31
C TYR A 362 22.59 12.12 12.83
N TYR A 363 21.48 12.42 13.51
CA TYR A 363 21.41 12.40 14.97
C TYR A 363 21.31 10.99 15.55
N ILE A 364 20.60 10.08 14.87
CA ILE A 364 20.56 8.66 15.22
C ILE A 364 21.98 8.08 15.22
N SER A 365 22.76 8.37 14.16
CA SER A 365 24.16 7.95 14.08
C SER A 365 24.99 8.53 15.24
N ALA A 366 24.81 9.82 15.55
CA ALA A 366 25.49 10.47 16.66
C ALA A 366 25.12 9.90 18.03
N PHE A 367 23.85 9.59 18.29
CA PHE A 367 23.40 8.94 19.52
C PHE A 367 24.00 7.54 19.65
N LYS A 368 24.04 6.79 18.56
CA LYS A 368 24.56 5.42 18.55
C LYS A 368 26.07 5.37 18.78
N THR A 369 26.81 6.24 18.10
CA THR A 369 28.29 6.24 18.12
C THR A 369 28.89 7.14 19.21
N GLY A 370 28.13 8.11 19.72
CA GLY A 370 28.63 9.18 20.58
C GLY A 370 29.42 10.27 19.84
N THR A 371 29.47 10.23 18.51
CA THR A 371 30.20 11.21 17.68
C THR A 371 29.32 11.66 16.53
N TYR A 372 29.20 12.97 16.33
CA TYR A 372 28.48 13.52 15.18
C TYR A 372 29.19 13.16 13.87
N PRO A 373 28.48 12.57 12.89
CA PRO A 373 29.05 12.32 11.57
C PRO A 373 29.56 13.60 10.91
N THR A 374 30.59 13.52 10.06
CA THR A 374 30.98 14.65 9.23
C THR A 374 29.90 14.93 8.19
N ILE A 375 29.48 16.19 8.05
CA ILE A 375 28.56 16.61 7.00
C ILE A 375 29.32 16.70 5.68
N THR A 376 29.02 15.79 4.75
CA THR A 376 29.66 15.75 3.42
C THR A 376 28.73 16.25 2.31
N GLN A 377 27.44 16.36 2.60
CA GLN A 377 26.40 16.82 1.68
C GLN A 377 25.78 18.10 2.25
N ASP A 378 25.78 19.17 1.46
CA ASP A 378 25.09 20.39 1.87
C ASP A 378 23.57 20.21 1.69
N VAL A 379 22.79 20.48 2.73
CA VAL A 379 21.32 20.37 2.74
C VAL A 379 20.73 21.50 3.59
N ILE A 380 19.60 22.06 3.18
CA ILE A 380 18.75 22.89 4.05
C ILE A 380 17.47 22.11 4.31
N TYR A 381 17.25 21.67 5.55
CA TYR A 381 15.95 21.19 6.01
C TYR A 381 15.15 22.38 6.53
N TYR A 382 13.90 22.55 6.11
CA TYR A 382 13.11 23.72 6.47
C TYR A 382 11.64 23.39 6.66
N TRP A 383 10.97 24.13 7.54
CA TRP A 383 9.56 23.92 7.84
C TRP A 383 8.84 25.18 8.31
N ALA A 384 7.53 25.20 8.10
CA ALA A 384 6.66 26.29 8.52
C ALA A 384 5.21 25.81 8.70
N ARG A 385 4.46 26.49 9.56
CA ARG A 385 2.99 26.42 9.54
C ARG A 385 2.42 27.18 8.34
N PRO A 386 1.22 26.85 7.86
CA PRO A 386 0.65 27.47 6.65
C PRO A 386 0.03 28.85 6.89
N HIS A 387 -0.19 29.26 8.13
CA HIS A 387 -0.79 30.56 8.46
C HIS A 387 -0.33 31.07 9.84
N PRO A 388 -0.50 32.37 10.15
CA PRO A 388 -0.16 32.91 11.47
C PRO A 388 -0.89 32.19 12.60
N ALA A 389 -0.25 32.04 13.75
CA ALA A 389 -0.85 31.43 14.94
C ALA A 389 -2.11 32.18 15.41
N SER A 390 -2.14 33.50 15.23
CA SER A 390 -3.28 34.35 15.60
C SER A 390 -4.35 34.49 14.50
N ALA A 391 -4.20 33.82 13.34
CA ALA A 391 -5.17 33.92 12.26
C ALA A 391 -6.52 33.32 12.68
N ILE A 392 -7.61 33.86 12.13
CA ILE A 392 -8.97 33.36 12.35
C ILE A 392 -9.41 32.68 11.05
N ALA A 393 -9.74 31.39 11.12
CA ALA A 393 -10.23 30.64 9.97
C ALA A 393 -11.63 31.12 9.57
N THR A 394 -11.88 31.26 8.26
CA THR A 394 -13.15 31.83 7.76
C THR A 394 -14.31 30.84 7.71
N SER A 395 -14.03 29.55 7.73
CA SER A 395 -15.00 28.51 7.39
C SER A 395 -14.88 27.25 8.23
N ASP A 396 -14.08 27.30 9.31
CA ASP A 396 -13.90 26.14 10.17
C ASP A 396 -15.09 25.91 11.10
N SER A 397 -15.45 24.64 11.27
CA SER A 397 -16.52 24.17 12.14
C SER A 397 -16.07 24.02 13.59
N LEU A 398 -14.77 23.87 13.83
CA LEU A 398 -14.18 23.77 15.16
C LEU A 398 -13.54 25.10 15.58
N PRO A 399 -13.47 25.39 16.89
CA PRO A 399 -12.75 26.55 17.37
C PRO A 399 -11.24 26.42 17.10
N GLN A 400 -10.52 27.53 17.23
CA GLN A 400 -9.07 27.52 17.19
C GLN A 400 -8.51 26.48 18.19
N PRO A 401 -7.51 25.68 17.80
CA PRO A 401 -6.93 24.66 18.67
C PRO A 401 -6.44 25.23 20.00
N GLN A 402 -6.61 24.46 21.07
CA GLN A 402 -6.01 24.81 22.36
C GLN A 402 -4.50 24.98 22.21
N ASN A 403 -3.93 25.96 22.90
CA ASN A 403 -2.50 26.30 22.88
C ASN A 403 -1.97 26.87 21.56
N ALA A 404 -2.82 27.24 20.59
CA ALA A 404 -2.38 27.86 19.33
C ALA A 404 -1.37 29.01 19.54
N GLY A 405 -1.58 29.81 20.59
CA GLY A 405 -0.70 30.94 20.95
C GLY A 405 0.67 30.57 21.54
N TRP A 406 0.97 29.30 21.82
CA TRP A 406 2.32 28.87 22.23
C TRP A 406 3.29 28.83 21.05
N THR A 407 2.74 28.85 19.84
CA THR A 407 3.50 28.69 18.62
C THR A 407 3.95 30.03 18.04
N GLN A 408 5.09 30.03 17.37
CA GLN A 408 5.77 31.20 16.82
C GLN A 408 5.77 31.19 15.29
N ASP A 409 5.55 32.34 14.68
CA ASP A 409 5.37 32.47 13.23
C ASP A 409 6.69 32.64 12.49
N TYR A 410 7.51 31.59 12.48
CA TYR A 410 8.80 31.54 11.79
C TYR A 410 8.87 30.45 10.72
N LEU A 411 9.57 30.76 9.63
CA LEU A 411 10.18 29.77 8.75
C LEU A 411 11.44 29.28 9.45
N TRP A 412 11.41 28.04 9.90
CA TRP A 412 12.51 27.39 10.58
C TRP A 412 13.38 26.65 9.57
N ALA A 413 14.69 26.66 9.78
CA ALA A 413 15.61 25.88 8.97
C ALA A 413 16.80 25.35 9.79
N ALA A 414 17.28 24.17 9.40
CA ALA A 414 18.56 23.59 9.79
C ALA A 414 19.43 23.43 8.54
N ALA A 415 20.45 24.28 8.40
CA ALA A 415 21.40 24.24 7.30
C ALA A 415 22.61 23.38 7.65
N PHE A 416 22.72 22.25 6.97
CA PHE A 416 23.84 21.32 7.06
C PHE A 416 24.88 21.78 6.04
N CYS A 417 25.99 22.35 6.53
CA CYS A 417 27.04 22.88 5.67
C CYS A 417 28.29 22.00 5.76
N SER A 418 28.72 21.46 4.62
CA SER A 418 29.94 20.63 4.47
C SER A 418 31.23 21.46 4.46
N SER A 419 31.12 22.77 4.22
CA SER A 419 32.16 23.78 4.38
C SER A 419 31.50 25.14 4.61
N THR A 420 32.26 26.21 4.85
CA THR A 420 31.69 27.54 5.08
C THR A 420 30.68 27.94 4.00
N CYS A 421 29.50 28.37 4.43
CA CYS A 421 28.36 28.63 3.58
C CYS A 421 27.69 29.98 3.93
N THR A 422 26.92 30.51 2.99
CA THR A 422 26.00 31.63 3.20
C THR A 422 24.60 31.13 2.91
N VAL A 423 23.66 31.32 3.81
CA VAL A 423 22.26 30.88 3.63
C VAL A 423 21.35 32.09 3.59
N THR A 424 20.37 32.07 2.66
CA THR A 424 19.30 33.07 2.59
C THR A 424 17.96 32.37 2.72
N LEU A 425 17.13 32.84 3.65
CA LEU A 425 15.72 32.43 3.78
C LEU A 425 14.84 33.59 3.30
N LYS A 426 13.73 33.26 2.63
CA LYS A 426 12.69 34.22 2.23
C LYS A 426 11.30 33.68 2.55
N SER A 427 10.38 34.56 2.91
CA SER A 427 8.95 34.27 3.08
C SER A 427 8.17 35.51 2.67
N GLY A 428 7.43 35.46 1.57
CA GLY A 428 6.69 36.63 1.08
C GLY A 428 7.59 37.85 0.91
N THR A 429 7.32 38.91 1.67
CA THR A 429 8.12 40.14 1.68
C THR A 429 9.35 40.11 2.58
N GLN A 430 9.51 39.08 3.41
CA GLN A 430 10.63 38.93 4.34
C GLN A 430 11.80 38.19 3.68
N SER A 431 13.02 38.61 3.98
CA SER A 431 14.25 37.99 3.50
C SER A 431 15.38 38.26 4.48
N GLN A 432 16.18 37.24 4.80
CA GLN A 432 17.38 37.37 5.64
C GLN A 432 18.50 36.47 5.13
N THR A 433 19.72 36.98 5.18
CA THR A 433 20.95 36.27 4.76
C THR A 433 21.92 36.16 5.92
N TRP A 434 22.40 34.96 6.18
CA TRP A 434 23.46 34.65 7.14
C TRP A 434 24.71 34.26 6.37
N ALA A 435 25.76 35.10 6.46
CA ALA A 435 27.03 34.86 5.78
C ALA A 435 28.05 34.19 6.71
N ASN A 436 29.01 33.47 6.12
CA ASN A 436 30.13 32.84 6.83
C ASN A 436 29.70 31.84 7.92
N LEU A 437 28.59 31.12 7.69
CA LEU A 437 28.16 30.03 8.57
C LEU A 437 29.22 28.93 8.58
N GLY A 438 29.47 28.38 9.76
CA GLY A 438 30.48 27.35 9.97
C GLY A 438 30.11 26.01 9.32
N THR A 439 31.10 25.13 9.20
CA THR A 439 30.85 23.72 8.87
C THR A 439 30.07 23.07 10.00
N GLY A 440 29.09 22.22 9.68
CA GLY A 440 28.19 21.62 10.67
C GLY A 440 26.73 22.03 10.47
N VAL A 441 25.93 21.79 11.51
CA VAL A 441 24.51 22.16 11.53
C VAL A 441 24.37 23.60 12.02
N ASN A 442 23.71 24.45 11.24
CA ASN A 442 23.41 25.84 11.57
C ASN A 442 21.89 26.03 11.66
N LEU A 443 21.39 26.44 12.82
CA LEU A 443 19.95 26.64 13.07
C LEU A 443 19.56 28.09 12.74
N LEU A 444 18.61 28.27 11.82
CA LEU A 444 18.22 29.56 11.24
C LEU A 444 16.70 29.73 11.28
N GLN A 445 16.23 30.96 11.44
CA GLN A 445 14.81 31.29 11.43
C GLN A 445 14.55 32.64 10.77
N LEU A 446 13.40 32.79 10.11
CA LEU A 446 12.93 34.03 9.50
C LEU A 446 11.46 34.26 9.85
N PRO A 447 11.04 35.46 10.30
CA PRO A 447 9.61 35.74 10.48
C PRO A 447 8.81 35.44 9.21
N LEU A 448 7.71 34.70 9.35
CA LEU A 448 6.84 34.39 8.21
C LEU A 448 6.11 35.65 7.75
N ALA A 449 5.98 35.80 6.43
CA ALA A 449 5.08 36.77 5.82
C ALA A 449 4.35 36.14 4.62
N PRO A 450 3.10 36.57 4.35
CA PRO A 450 2.27 35.96 3.33
C PRO A 450 2.94 35.86 1.96
N GLY A 451 2.90 34.67 1.37
CA GLY A 451 3.52 34.36 0.09
C GLY A 451 4.38 33.10 0.12
N SER A 452 5.13 32.88 -0.96
CA SER A 452 6.01 31.72 -1.11
C SER A 452 7.19 31.80 -0.15
N VAL A 453 7.69 30.63 0.26
CA VAL A 453 8.95 30.49 0.99
C VAL A 453 10.08 30.15 0.02
N THR A 454 11.32 30.54 0.31
CA THR A 454 12.48 30.17 -0.51
C THR A 454 13.69 29.98 0.38
N VAL A 455 14.45 28.92 0.13
CA VAL A 455 15.73 28.64 0.78
C VAL A 455 16.85 28.64 -0.24
N GLN A 456 17.97 29.28 0.09
CA GLN A 456 19.12 29.38 -0.78
C GLN A 456 20.41 29.16 0.02
N MET A 457 21.37 28.46 -0.57
CA MET A 457 22.74 28.35 -0.06
C MET A 457 23.72 28.80 -1.14
N VAL A 458 24.68 29.63 -0.75
CA VAL A 458 25.80 30.09 -1.56
C VAL A 458 27.10 29.65 -0.89
N LYS A 459 28.01 29.03 -1.66
CA LYS A 459 29.34 28.63 -1.21
C LYS A 459 30.37 29.17 -2.18
N ALA A 460 31.41 29.84 -1.65
CA ALA A 460 32.45 30.50 -2.45
C ALA A 460 31.92 31.39 -3.60
N GLY A 461 30.78 32.07 -3.38
CA GLY A 461 30.14 32.92 -4.38
C GLY A 461 29.23 32.18 -5.39
N THR A 462 29.16 30.85 -5.34
CA THR A 462 28.27 30.04 -6.20
C THR A 462 27.03 29.61 -5.43
N THR A 463 25.85 29.86 -6.00
CA THR A 463 24.59 29.33 -5.48
C THR A 463 24.54 27.82 -5.71
N VAL A 464 24.54 27.04 -4.63
CA VAL A 464 24.51 25.57 -4.66
C VAL A 464 23.14 24.99 -4.30
N ILE A 465 22.30 25.77 -3.62
CA ILE A 465 20.89 25.45 -3.34
C ILE A 465 20.06 26.70 -3.67
N ASN A 466 18.94 26.53 -4.37
CA ASN A 466 17.93 27.57 -4.58
C ASN A 466 16.56 26.91 -4.80
N ARG A 467 15.75 26.81 -3.74
CA ARG A 467 14.49 26.05 -3.74
C ARG A 467 13.34 26.94 -3.27
N THR A 468 12.29 27.00 -4.09
CA THR A 468 10.97 27.57 -3.77
C THR A 468 9.95 26.45 -3.97
N PRO A 469 9.32 25.91 -2.90
CA PRO A 469 8.27 24.92 -3.06
C PRO A 469 7.05 25.54 -3.76
N THR A 470 6.42 24.78 -4.66
CA THR A 470 5.24 25.20 -5.44
C THR A 470 3.93 24.74 -4.80
N ASP A 471 4.03 23.81 -3.86
CA ASP A 471 2.97 23.12 -3.13
C ASP A 471 2.73 23.72 -1.74
N PHE A 472 3.48 24.75 -1.35
CA PHE A 472 3.32 25.44 -0.07
C PHE A 472 3.31 26.96 -0.24
N THR A 473 2.42 27.62 0.50
CA THR A 473 2.35 29.07 0.60
C THR A 473 1.87 29.44 1.99
N PHE A 474 2.54 30.42 2.62
CA PHE A 474 2.06 30.98 3.87
C PHE A 474 0.92 31.96 3.58
N VAL A 475 -0.27 31.70 4.10
CA VAL A 475 -1.47 32.52 3.87
C VAL A 475 -1.80 33.36 5.10
N ALA A 476 -2.23 34.61 4.89
CA ALA A 476 -2.58 35.50 6.00
C ALA A 476 -3.85 35.06 6.75
N VAL A 477 -4.82 34.51 6.00
CA VAL A 477 -6.14 34.10 6.50
C VAL A 477 -6.45 32.73 5.92
N PRO A 478 -6.51 31.67 6.75
CA PRO A 478 -6.82 30.33 6.28
C PRO A 478 -8.35 30.12 6.16
N SER A 479 -8.77 29.16 5.33
CA SER A 479 -10.16 28.72 5.29
C SER A 479 -10.51 27.82 6.47
N LEU A 480 -9.60 26.90 6.82
CA LEU A 480 -9.66 25.97 7.94
C LEU A 480 -8.38 26.09 8.78
N TYR A 481 -8.47 25.84 10.09
CA TYR A 481 -7.29 25.78 10.94
C TYR A 481 -6.43 24.57 10.56
N ASN A 482 -5.17 24.83 10.23
CA ASN A 482 -4.18 23.78 10.09
C ASN A 482 -2.88 24.24 10.74
N PHE A 483 -2.60 23.70 11.92
CA PHE A 483 -1.38 23.97 12.66
C PHE A 483 -0.31 22.89 12.43
N ASN A 484 -0.50 21.97 11.49
CA ASN A 484 0.53 21.03 11.07
C ASN A 484 1.70 21.78 10.38
N ALA A 485 2.88 21.15 10.34
CA ALA A 485 4.06 21.71 9.73
C ALA A 485 4.25 21.19 8.30
N TYR A 486 4.44 22.09 7.35
CA TYR A 486 4.99 21.71 6.05
C TYR A 486 6.49 21.56 6.22
N VAL A 487 7.07 20.43 5.82
CA VAL A 487 8.51 20.14 5.99
C VAL A 487 9.09 19.69 4.66
N ASP A 488 10.14 20.36 4.21
CA ASP A 488 10.85 20.02 2.97
C ASP A 488 12.37 20.11 3.17
N ALA A 489 13.13 19.55 2.21
CA ALA A 489 14.58 19.61 2.19
C ALA A 489 15.09 20.03 0.82
N ALA A 490 16.15 20.84 0.80
CA ALA A 490 16.84 21.24 -0.42
C ALA A 490 18.31 20.82 -0.35
N THR A 491 18.72 19.93 -1.25
CA THR A 491 20.07 19.34 -1.26
C THR A 491 20.93 20.00 -2.33
N ALA A 492 22.16 20.39 -1.97
CA ALA A 492 23.10 20.95 -2.92
C ALA A 492 23.57 19.91 -3.92
N THR A 493 23.96 20.39 -5.07
CA THR A 493 24.29 19.50 -6.17
C THR A 493 25.76 19.59 -6.52
N THR A 494 26.43 18.45 -6.38
CA THR A 494 27.87 18.33 -6.63
C THR A 494 28.18 18.52 -8.11
N SER A 495 28.78 19.66 -8.45
CA SER A 495 29.49 19.86 -9.70
C SER A 495 30.96 19.49 -9.48
N THR A 496 31.31 18.24 -9.72
CA THR A 496 32.69 17.76 -9.62
C THR A 496 33.43 18.07 -10.93
N SER A 497 34.05 19.25 -11.02
CA SER A 497 35.05 19.54 -12.06
C SER A 497 36.45 19.52 -11.44
N THR A 498 37.07 18.34 -11.45
CA THR A 498 38.50 18.21 -11.19
C THR A 498 39.25 18.81 -12.39
N SER A 499 39.79 20.02 -12.25
CA SER A 499 40.86 20.47 -13.14
C SER A 499 41.98 21.10 -12.33
N THR A 500 43.07 20.36 -12.29
CA THR A 500 44.41 20.76 -11.88
C THR A 500 44.79 22.06 -12.58
N SER A 501 45.02 23.14 -11.83
CA SER A 501 45.64 24.34 -12.39
C SER A 501 46.95 24.62 -11.67
N THR A 502 48.03 24.34 -12.40
CA THR A 502 49.37 24.83 -12.14
C THR A 502 49.35 26.35 -12.29
N SER A 503 49.76 27.03 -11.23
CA SER A 503 49.92 28.47 -11.15
C SER A 503 51.01 29.01 -12.08
N THR A 504 50.73 30.08 -12.84
CA THR A 504 51.73 31.11 -13.12
C THR A 504 51.09 32.49 -13.27
N SER A 505 51.63 33.42 -12.52
CA SER A 505 51.29 34.82 -12.30
C SER A 505 51.85 35.76 -13.38
N THR A 506 51.12 36.81 -13.78
CA THR A 506 51.70 38.17 -13.97
C THR A 506 50.62 39.28 -13.96
N SER A 507 51.01 40.40 -13.37
CA SER A 507 50.29 41.66 -13.11
C SER A 507 50.29 42.67 -14.28
N THR A 508 49.36 43.65 -14.29
CA THR A 508 49.56 45.12 -14.05
C THR A 508 48.53 46.04 -14.77
N SER A 509 47.94 46.98 -13.99
CA SER A 509 47.48 48.38 -14.25
C SER A 509 46.35 48.80 -15.25
N THR A 510 45.27 49.32 -14.65
CA THR A 510 44.64 50.67 -14.76
C THR A 510 44.28 51.31 -16.12
N SER A 511 42.98 51.59 -16.35
CA SER A 511 42.37 52.96 -16.45
C SER A 511 40.90 52.96 -16.94
N THR A 512 40.20 54.01 -16.55
CA THR A 512 38.75 54.26 -16.51
C THR A 512 38.13 54.66 -17.85
N SER A 513 36.92 54.17 -18.17
CA SER A 513 35.91 54.94 -18.91
C SER A 513 34.52 54.31 -18.85
N THR A 514 33.53 55.16 -18.60
CA THR A 514 32.09 54.90 -18.48
C THR A 514 31.43 54.64 -19.84
N SER A 515 30.60 53.60 -19.95
CA SER A 515 29.47 53.55 -20.90
C SER A 515 28.45 52.48 -20.54
N THR A 516 27.18 52.84 -20.71
CA THR A 516 25.97 52.06 -20.46
C THR A 516 25.74 51.06 -21.60
N SER A 517 25.51 49.77 -21.32
CA SER A 517 24.58 48.90 -22.08
C SER A 517 24.49 47.48 -21.49
N THR A 518 23.25 47.10 -21.21
CA THR A 518 22.55 45.86 -21.57
C THR A 518 23.28 44.50 -21.49
N SER A 519 22.66 43.63 -20.67
CA SER A 519 22.87 42.19 -20.49
C SER A 519 23.04 41.38 -21.78
N THR A 520 24.06 40.50 -21.80
CA THR A 520 24.07 39.30 -22.66
C THR A 520 24.68 38.10 -21.91
N ASN A 521 23.90 37.03 -21.80
CA ASN A 521 24.29 35.71 -21.30
C ASN A 521 25.29 35.06 -22.28
N THR A 522 26.40 34.53 -21.75
CA THR A 522 27.32 33.67 -22.50
C THR A 522 26.91 32.20 -22.35
N ALA A 523 26.67 31.52 -23.47
CA ALA A 523 26.22 30.14 -23.56
C ALA A 523 27.34 29.12 -23.25
N ALA A 524 26.99 28.03 -22.55
CA ALA A 524 27.88 26.92 -22.20
C ALA A 524 28.08 25.93 -23.37
N THR A 525 29.28 25.37 -23.49
CA THR A 525 29.76 24.51 -24.58
C THR A 525 29.22 23.07 -24.50
N SER A 526 28.75 22.53 -25.63
CA SER A 526 28.14 21.21 -25.79
C SER A 526 29.19 20.08 -25.90
N THR A 527 29.04 18.97 -25.17
CA THR A 527 29.89 17.76 -25.28
C THR A 527 29.29 16.73 -26.25
N THR A 528 30.11 16.18 -27.15
CA THR A 528 29.71 15.19 -28.17
C THR A 528 30.42 13.84 -27.94
N THR A 529 29.68 12.73 -28.05
CA THR A 529 30.16 11.35 -27.86
C THR A 529 29.73 10.48 -29.05
N THR A 530 30.65 9.69 -29.61
CA THR A 530 30.35 8.79 -30.75
C THR A 530 30.18 7.35 -30.27
N VAL A 531 29.06 6.71 -30.62
CA VAL A 531 28.75 5.30 -30.31
C VAL A 531 28.22 4.62 -31.58
N ASN A 532 28.78 3.47 -31.96
CA ASN A 532 28.42 2.73 -33.17
C ASN A 532 28.37 3.59 -34.46
N SER A 533 29.37 4.46 -34.64
CA SER A 533 29.46 5.41 -35.77
C SER A 533 28.36 6.48 -35.84
N ILE A 534 27.58 6.64 -34.78
CA ILE A 534 26.57 7.69 -34.63
C ILE A 534 27.07 8.71 -33.59
N SER A 535 27.11 9.98 -33.99
CA SER A 535 27.56 11.08 -33.11
C SER A 535 26.38 11.66 -32.34
N TRP A 536 26.48 11.61 -31.01
CA TRP A 536 25.46 12.07 -30.07
C TRP A 536 25.95 13.31 -29.32
N THR A 537 25.13 14.35 -29.27
CA THR A 537 25.42 15.59 -28.55
C THR A 537 24.55 15.68 -27.32
N TYR A 538 25.15 15.91 -26.15
CA TYR A 538 24.42 16.09 -24.90
C TYR A 538 23.55 17.36 -24.96
N GLN A 539 22.26 17.22 -24.69
CA GLN A 539 21.25 18.28 -24.76
C GLN A 539 20.95 18.92 -23.40
N GLY A 540 21.27 18.24 -22.31
CA GLY A 540 21.00 18.74 -20.95
C GLY A 540 20.24 17.72 -20.09
N CYS A 541 20.00 18.12 -18.85
CA CYS A 541 19.08 17.44 -17.95
C CYS A 541 17.68 18.02 -18.15
N TYR A 542 16.68 17.17 -18.20
CA TYR A 542 15.29 17.57 -18.37
C TYR A 542 14.43 16.92 -17.29
N PRO A 543 13.37 17.61 -16.83
CA PRO A 543 12.43 17.03 -15.87
C PRO A 543 11.66 15.90 -16.56
N ASP A 544 11.64 14.75 -15.91
CA ASP A 544 10.93 13.54 -16.30
C ASP A 544 9.86 13.22 -15.23
N GLY A 545 8.91 12.32 -15.46
CA GLY A 545 7.86 12.03 -14.48
C GLY A 545 6.62 11.39 -15.07
N ASN A 546 5.44 11.70 -14.53
CA ASN A 546 4.16 11.16 -15.00
C ASN A 546 3.89 11.43 -16.49
N THR A 547 4.50 12.48 -17.05
CA THR A 547 4.60 12.71 -18.49
C THR A 547 6.07 12.58 -18.89
N ARG A 548 6.38 11.56 -19.70
CA ARG A 548 7.76 11.25 -20.08
C ARG A 548 8.35 12.30 -21.02
N THR A 549 9.57 12.74 -20.73
CA THR A 549 10.30 13.70 -21.59
C THR A 549 10.71 13.09 -22.92
N LEU A 550 11.05 11.80 -22.90
CA LEU A 550 11.29 10.97 -24.07
C LEU A 550 10.25 9.83 -24.07
N ASN A 551 9.27 9.93 -24.97
CA ASN A 551 8.07 9.10 -24.96
C ASN A 551 8.01 8.05 -26.08
N GLY A 552 9.18 7.59 -26.57
CA GLY A 552 9.24 6.52 -27.59
C GLY A 552 9.26 5.13 -26.97
N ILE A 553 10.44 4.59 -26.67
CA ILE A 553 10.63 3.25 -26.09
C ILE A 553 11.55 3.28 -24.88
N GLU A 554 11.40 2.33 -23.95
CA GLU A 554 12.19 2.25 -22.72
C GLU A 554 12.76 0.84 -22.43
N THR A 555 13.82 0.76 -21.62
CA THR A 555 14.36 -0.49 -21.06
C THR A 555 15.16 -0.24 -19.78
N THR A 556 15.23 -1.25 -18.88
CA THR A 556 15.91 -1.16 -17.58
C THR A 556 16.90 -2.29 -17.39
N THR A 557 18.15 -1.99 -17.00
CA THR A 557 19.18 -3.01 -16.75
C THR A 557 20.11 -2.64 -15.58
N SER A 558 20.56 -3.65 -14.82
CA SER A 558 21.51 -3.46 -13.71
C SER A 558 22.95 -3.11 -14.14
N SER A 559 23.20 -2.99 -15.45
CA SER A 559 24.49 -2.64 -16.03
C SER A 559 24.42 -1.42 -16.97
N ASN A 560 23.34 -0.62 -16.87
CA ASN A 560 23.13 0.53 -17.72
C ASN A 560 24.27 1.56 -17.63
N SER A 561 24.61 2.18 -18.76
CA SER A 561 25.53 3.29 -18.91
C SER A 561 25.03 4.23 -20.01
N VAL A 562 25.57 5.45 -20.06
CA VAL A 562 25.30 6.38 -21.17
C VAL A 562 25.56 5.70 -22.52
N SER A 563 26.71 5.03 -22.69
CA SER A 563 27.07 4.41 -23.97
C SER A 563 26.18 3.23 -24.35
N THR A 564 25.72 2.42 -23.39
CA THR A 564 24.80 1.30 -23.69
C THR A 564 23.44 1.81 -24.11
N CYS A 565 22.95 2.88 -23.49
CA CYS A 565 21.67 3.49 -23.86
C CYS A 565 21.73 4.15 -25.25
N LEU A 566 22.79 4.90 -25.55
CA LEU A 566 22.99 5.48 -26.89
C LEU A 566 23.08 4.41 -27.98
N ALA A 567 23.77 3.29 -27.72
CA ALA A 567 23.84 2.15 -28.64
C ALA A 567 22.45 1.53 -28.87
N TYR A 568 21.66 1.35 -27.79
CA TYR A 568 20.32 0.80 -27.86
C TYR A 568 19.39 1.70 -28.68
N CYS A 569 19.26 2.98 -28.34
CA CYS A 569 18.38 3.91 -29.05
C CYS A 569 18.79 4.13 -30.51
N GLY A 570 20.10 4.21 -30.78
CA GLY A 570 20.63 4.28 -32.14
C GLY A 570 20.30 3.04 -32.98
N SER A 571 20.39 1.84 -32.39
CA SER A 571 20.02 0.58 -33.08
C SER A 571 18.52 0.49 -33.42
N LYS A 572 17.69 1.29 -32.74
CA LYS A 572 16.24 1.39 -32.94
C LYS A 572 15.84 2.59 -33.81
N GLY A 573 16.80 3.39 -34.26
CA GLY A 573 16.58 4.50 -35.18
C GLY A 573 16.06 5.80 -34.55
N TYR A 574 16.10 5.93 -33.22
CA TYR A 574 15.62 7.13 -32.52
C TYR A 574 16.70 8.22 -32.45
N ALA A 575 16.34 9.46 -32.76
CA ALA A 575 17.28 10.59 -32.76
C ALA A 575 17.61 11.12 -31.35
N TYR A 576 16.78 10.82 -30.34
CA TYR A 576 17.01 11.18 -28.95
C TYR A 576 17.11 9.93 -28.07
N ALA A 577 18.04 9.97 -27.14
CA ALA A 577 18.28 8.94 -26.13
C ALA A 577 18.42 9.61 -24.77
N GLY A 578 17.90 9.00 -23.71
CA GLY A 578 17.99 9.53 -22.37
C GLY A 578 18.17 8.44 -21.33
N VAL A 579 18.93 8.76 -20.30
CA VAL A 579 19.22 7.84 -19.19
C VAL A 579 18.65 8.41 -17.89
N GLU A 580 17.92 7.57 -17.14
CA GLU A 580 17.21 7.92 -15.90
C GLU A 580 17.51 6.91 -14.78
N TYR A 581 17.38 7.35 -13.52
CA TYR A 581 17.39 6.54 -12.31
C TYR A 581 18.54 5.52 -12.19
N GLY A 582 19.70 5.81 -12.78
CA GLY A 582 20.87 4.93 -12.81
C GLY A 582 20.74 3.73 -13.75
N SER A 583 19.59 3.03 -13.79
CA SER A 583 19.38 1.77 -14.51
C SER A 583 18.53 1.87 -15.77
N GLU A 584 17.89 3.01 -16.04
CA GLU A 584 16.84 3.15 -17.06
C GLU A 584 17.33 3.88 -18.32
N CYS A 585 16.78 3.50 -19.47
CA CYS A 585 17.11 4.05 -20.77
C CYS A 585 15.84 4.28 -21.60
N TYR A 586 15.69 5.49 -22.13
CA TYR A 586 14.54 5.98 -22.89
C TYR A 586 14.99 6.49 -24.27
N CYS A 587 14.18 6.26 -25.30
CA CYS A 587 14.46 6.70 -26.67
C CYS A 587 13.25 7.43 -27.23
N ALA A 588 13.46 8.47 -28.04
CA ALA A 588 12.37 9.13 -28.78
C ALA A 588 12.89 9.81 -30.05
N SER A 589 11.99 10.17 -30.97
CA SER A 589 12.37 10.90 -32.18
C SER A 589 12.45 12.41 -31.97
N GLN A 590 11.89 12.90 -30.86
CA GLN A 590 11.88 14.29 -30.42
C GLN A 590 11.72 14.38 -28.89
N ILE A 591 12.09 15.51 -28.31
CA ILE A 591 11.77 15.83 -26.91
C ILE A 591 10.31 16.32 -26.85
N THR A 592 9.56 15.89 -25.83
CA THR A 592 8.17 16.35 -25.60
C THR A 592 8.09 17.89 -25.60
N SER A 593 7.22 18.46 -26.43
CA SER A 593 7.13 19.91 -26.63
C SER A 593 6.72 20.64 -25.35
N GLY A 594 7.38 21.77 -25.07
CA GLY A 594 7.18 22.55 -23.85
C GLY A 594 8.03 22.11 -22.66
N VAL A 595 8.76 20.99 -22.75
CA VAL A 595 9.72 20.60 -21.71
C VAL A 595 11.03 21.36 -21.90
N ALA A 596 11.31 22.28 -20.99
CA ALA A 596 12.58 22.99 -20.94
C ALA A 596 13.61 22.19 -20.13
N PRO A 597 14.91 22.31 -20.46
CA PRO A 597 15.97 21.73 -19.63
C PRO A 597 15.88 22.27 -18.20
N GLU A 598 16.00 21.38 -17.22
CA GLU A 598 16.15 21.75 -15.82
C GLU A 598 17.63 21.77 -15.41
N SER A 599 17.87 21.93 -14.12
CA SER A 599 19.22 21.92 -13.59
C SER A 599 19.90 20.56 -13.84
N ASN A 600 21.14 20.56 -14.36
CA ASN A 600 21.99 19.35 -14.51
C ASN A 600 22.15 18.53 -13.23
N SER A 601 21.79 19.16 -12.14
CA SER A 601 21.83 18.75 -10.77
C SER A 601 20.76 17.73 -10.39
N SER A 602 19.58 17.84 -11.01
CA SER A 602 18.50 16.86 -10.92
C SER A 602 18.94 15.54 -11.55
N CYS A 603 19.82 15.59 -12.56
CA CYS A 603 20.42 14.42 -13.18
C CYS A 603 21.80 14.09 -12.58
N SER A 604 21.83 13.63 -11.32
CA SER A 604 23.08 13.36 -10.57
C SER A 604 23.32 11.89 -10.22
N TYR A 605 22.41 10.99 -10.59
CA TYR A 605 22.52 9.57 -10.25
C TYR A 605 23.63 8.92 -11.06
N THR A 606 24.49 8.17 -10.38
CA THR A 606 25.52 7.38 -11.07
C THR A 606 24.85 6.26 -11.86
N CYS A 607 25.28 6.04 -13.10
CA CYS A 607 24.80 4.91 -13.89
C CYS A 607 25.02 3.58 -13.15
N ALA A 608 24.14 2.59 -13.33
CA ALA A 608 24.21 1.30 -12.66
C ALA A 608 25.52 0.53 -12.93
N SER A 609 26.16 0.79 -14.08
CA SER A 609 27.51 0.31 -14.42
C SER A 609 28.65 0.98 -13.63
N GLY A 610 28.39 2.06 -12.87
CA GLY A 610 29.38 2.89 -12.20
C GLY A 610 30.10 3.89 -13.11
N SER A 611 29.77 3.97 -14.39
CA SER A 611 30.45 4.84 -15.37
C SER A 611 29.51 5.90 -15.96
N GLY A 612 29.69 7.16 -15.55
CA GLY A 612 28.91 8.31 -16.02
C GLY A 612 27.69 8.60 -15.16
N THR A 613 26.90 9.60 -15.60
CA THR A 613 25.69 10.06 -14.92
C THR A 613 24.46 9.66 -15.73
N CYS A 614 23.47 9.06 -15.07
CA CYS A 614 22.26 8.50 -15.66
C CYS A 614 21.01 9.06 -14.97
N GLY A 615 20.74 10.35 -15.21
CA GLY A 615 19.54 11.04 -14.75
C GLY A 615 19.46 11.16 -13.23
N GLY A 616 18.24 11.17 -12.70
CA GLY A 616 17.92 11.24 -11.27
C GLY A 616 16.48 10.83 -11.01
N PHE A 617 15.96 11.11 -9.82
CA PHE A 617 14.55 10.86 -9.53
C PHE A 617 13.70 11.89 -10.29
N TYR A 618 12.96 11.44 -11.31
CA TYR A 618 12.15 12.29 -12.19
C TYR A 618 12.96 13.31 -13.00
N ALA A 619 14.16 12.91 -13.45
CA ALA A 619 15.07 13.78 -14.18
C ALA A 619 15.93 12.96 -15.15
N ILE A 620 15.93 13.30 -16.44
CA ILE A 620 16.58 12.51 -17.50
C ILE A 620 17.68 13.28 -18.22
N ASN A 621 18.87 12.68 -18.37
CA ASN A 621 19.94 13.25 -19.20
C ASN A 621 19.67 12.91 -20.67
N ILE A 622 19.48 13.91 -21.53
CA ILE A 622 19.13 13.70 -22.94
C ILE A 622 20.32 13.92 -23.88
N TYR A 623 20.42 13.08 -24.90
CA TYR A 623 21.41 13.12 -25.97
C TYR A 623 20.70 13.10 -27.33
N TYR A 624 21.24 13.83 -28.30
CA TYR A 624 20.66 13.97 -29.64
C TYR A 624 21.63 13.59 -30.75
N ALA A 625 21.18 12.80 -31.72
CA ALA A 625 21.92 12.39 -32.91
C ALA A 625 21.27 12.97 -34.18
N PRO A 626 21.81 14.05 -34.76
CA PRO A 626 21.24 14.70 -35.95
C PRO A 626 21.18 13.78 -37.18
N SER A 627 22.10 12.82 -37.29
CA SER A 627 22.14 11.86 -38.41
C SER A 627 20.95 10.90 -38.44
N LEU A 628 20.18 10.83 -37.34
CA LEU A 628 18.98 10.01 -37.21
C LEU A 628 17.68 10.84 -37.29
N ALA A 629 17.77 12.17 -37.45
CA ALA A 629 16.60 13.06 -37.51
C ALA A 629 16.04 13.17 -38.93
N THR A 630 14.85 12.63 -39.17
CA THR A 630 14.18 12.66 -40.49
C THR A 630 13.58 14.04 -40.77
N THR A 631 14.02 14.67 -41.86
CA THR A 631 13.61 16.03 -42.25
C THR A 631 12.33 16.02 -43.08
N THR A 632 11.27 16.69 -42.64
CA THR A 632 10.10 17.00 -43.48
C THR A 632 10.07 18.51 -43.75
N THR A 633 10.48 18.88 -44.96
CA THR A 633 10.54 20.26 -45.45
C THR A 633 9.13 20.76 -45.81
N THR A 634 8.68 21.86 -45.20
CA THR A 634 7.42 22.53 -45.55
C THR A 634 7.70 23.79 -46.36
N THR A 635 7.32 23.80 -47.64
CA THR A 635 7.43 24.96 -48.53
C THR A 635 6.28 25.93 -48.30
N THR A 636 6.61 27.22 -48.20
CA THR A 636 5.75 28.36 -47.91
C THR A 636 4.95 28.83 -49.13
N THR A 637 3.65 29.12 -48.96
CA THR A 637 2.93 30.10 -49.79
C THR A 637 1.88 30.86 -48.98
N THR A 638 1.91 32.18 -49.14
CA THR A 638 1.09 33.21 -48.48
C THR A 638 -0.26 33.38 -49.20
N ALA A 639 -1.39 33.38 -48.47
CA ALA A 639 -2.62 34.09 -48.88
C ALA A 639 -3.63 34.30 -47.73
N THR A 640 -3.85 35.58 -47.45
CA THR A 640 -5.02 36.36 -47.01
C THR A 640 -6.30 35.66 -46.50
N SER A 641 -6.81 36.24 -45.41
CA SER A 641 -8.09 35.97 -44.75
C SER A 641 -9.34 36.17 -45.62
N THR A 642 -10.24 35.19 -45.59
CA THR A 642 -11.69 35.45 -45.66
C THR A 642 -12.42 34.46 -44.77
N ALA A 643 -13.19 34.97 -43.81
CA ALA A 643 -14.17 34.20 -43.08
C ALA A 643 -15.33 33.83 -44.02
N THR A 644 -15.80 32.58 -43.94
CA THR A 644 -17.21 32.15 -43.75
C THR A 644 -17.44 30.79 -44.44
N GLY A 645 -17.69 29.74 -43.64
CA GLY A 645 -18.73 28.75 -43.95
C GLY A 645 -18.34 27.39 -44.55
N VAL A 646 -18.46 26.36 -43.70
CA VAL A 646 -18.97 25.00 -43.98
C VAL A 646 -18.04 23.98 -44.66
N GLY A 647 -17.58 23.02 -43.84
CA GLY A 647 -17.48 21.60 -44.19
C GLY A 647 -16.27 21.15 -45.02
N SER A 648 -15.07 21.11 -44.44
CA SER A 648 -14.00 20.28 -45.00
C SER A 648 -14.40 18.81 -44.86
N THR A 649 -14.65 18.14 -45.98
CA THR A 649 -14.98 16.72 -46.04
C THR A 649 -13.74 15.85 -46.20
N VAL A 650 -13.65 14.78 -45.43
CA VAL A 650 -12.56 13.80 -45.45
C VAL A 650 -13.17 12.42 -45.66
N THR A 651 -12.80 11.77 -46.77
CA THR A 651 -13.33 10.43 -47.11
C THR A 651 -12.34 9.36 -46.66
N THR A 652 -12.80 8.41 -45.84
CA THR A 652 -12.00 7.27 -45.37
C THR A 652 -12.83 5.99 -45.48
N GLY A 653 -12.33 5.02 -46.27
CA GLY A 653 -13.09 3.82 -46.61
C GLY A 653 -14.40 4.14 -47.34
N SER A 654 -15.52 3.59 -46.86
CA SER A 654 -16.86 3.77 -47.44
C SER A 654 -17.61 5.01 -46.93
N ASN A 655 -17.04 5.76 -45.97
CA ASN A 655 -17.70 6.85 -45.25
C ASN A 655 -17.11 8.21 -45.63
N THR A 656 -17.97 9.22 -45.82
CA THR A 656 -17.56 10.62 -45.99
C THR A 656 -17.80 11.36 -44.68
N TRP A 657 -16.76 11.94 -44.10
CA TRP A 657 -16.80 12.66 -42.83
C TRP A 657 -16.73 14.16 -43.05
N VAL A 658 -17.51 14.94 -42.32
CA VAL A 658 -17.59 16.41 -42.41
C VAL A 658 -16.99 17.01 -41.14
N TYR A 659 -16.07 17.96 -41.27
CA TYR A 659 -15.56 18.71 -40.11
C TYR A 659 -16.68 19.52 -39.45
N ASP A 660 -16.85 19.34 -38.15
CA ASP A 660 -17.93 19.90 -37.35
C ASP A 660 -17.46 21.12 -36.52
N GLY A 661 -16.30 21.03 -35.85
CA GLY A 661 -15.76 22.15 -35.07
C GLY A 661 -14.66 21.78 -34.07
N CYS A 662 -14.16 22.78 -33.34
CA CYS A 662 -13.23 22.60 -32.23
C CYS A 662 -14.00 22.78 -30.92
N TYR A 663 -14.09 21.75 -30.09
CA TYR A 663 -14.90 21.73 -28.89
C TYR A 663 -14.04 21.68 -27.64
N SER A 664 -14.49 22.29 -26.54
CA SER A 664 -13.85 22.10 -25.23
C SER A 664 -14.03 20.66 -24.76
N ASP A 665 -12.94 20.01 -24.35
CA ASP A 665 -12.93 18.60 -23.98
C ASP A 665 -12.05 18.42 -22.73
N SER A 666 -12.63 18.06 -21.59
CA SER A 666 -11.87 17.93 -20.34
C SER A 666 -12.24 16.65 -19.61
N THR A 667 -11.37 16.16 -18.72
CA THR A 667 -11.58 14.91 -17.97
C THR A 667 -12.86 14.89 -17.12
N GLY A 668 -13.41 16.06 -16.77
CA GLY A 668 -14.70 16.20 -16.08
C GLY A 668 -15.92 16.42 -16.98
N SER A 669 -15.72 16.66 -18.28
CA SER A 669 -16.80 16.87 -19.27
C SER A 669 -16.28 16.59 -20.68
N ARG A 670 -16.36 15.32 -21.10
CA ARG A 670 -15.86 14.87 -22.40
C ARG A 670 -16.82 15.17 -23.55
N ALA A 671 -16.29 15.61 -24.69
CA ALA A 671 -17.12 15.96 -25.85
C ALA A 671 -17.60 14.73 -26.62
N LEU A 672 -16.75 13.71 -26.76
CA LEU A 672 -17.06 12.41 -27.35
C LEU A 672 -16.83 11.32 -26.31
N SER A 673 -17.76 10.37 -26.23
CA SER A 673 -17.91 9.48 -25.08
C SER A 673 -16.93 8.31 -25.05
N TYR A 674 -16.16 8.09 -26.11
CA TYR A 674 -15.21 6.98 -26.22
C TYR A 674 -13.87 7.49 -26.70
N GLN A 675 -12.79 7.16 -25.98
CA GLN A 675 -11.43 7.37 -26.44
C GLN A 675 -10.92 6.05 -27.02
N ALA A 676 -10.62 6.03 -28.32
CA ALA A 676 -9.87 4.94 -28.93
C ALA A 676 -8.44 4.90 -28.36
N ALA A 677 -7.82 3.73 -28.35
CA ALA A 677 -6.49 3.56 -27.79
C ALA A 677 -5.51 4.59 -28.36
N ASP A 678 -4.78 5.25 -27.46
CA ASP A 678 -3.80 6.28 -27.84
C ASP A 678 -2.80 5.70 -28.83
N ASN A 679 -2.63 6.40 -29.94
CA ASN A 679 -1.86 5.93 -31.06
C ASN A 679 -0.78 6.95 -31.37
N SER A 680 0.48 6.57 -31.18
CA SER A 680 1.62 7.44 -31.42
C SER A 680 1.81 7.85 -32.89
N ALA A 681 1.02 7.28 -33.81
CA ALA A 681 0.94 7.68 -35.21
C ALA A 681 -0.47 8.18 -35.59
N GLU A 682 -1.25 8.72 -34.66
CA GLU A 682 -2.60 9.22 -34.95
C GLU A 682 -2.60 10.43 -35.90
N SER A 683 -3.59 10.46 -36.78
CA SER A 683 -3.91 11.51 -37.73
C SER A 683 -5.42 11.69 -37.75
N VAL A 684 -5.93 12.79 -38.29
CA VAL A 684 -7.39 12.93 -38.52
C VAL A 684 -7.91 11.70 -39.28
N GLY A 685 -7.27 11.30 -40.39
CA GLY A 685 -7.75 10.20 -41.23
C GLY A 685 -7.73 8.81 -40.56
N THR A 686 -6.72 8.51 -39.76
CA THR A 686 -6.67 7.25 -38.99
C THR A 686 -7.73 7.23 -37.90
N CYS A 687 -8.02 8.38 -37.28
CA CYS A 687 -9.05 8.45 -36.25
C CYS A 687 -10.43 8.28 -36.85
N LEU A 688 -10.70 8.94 -37.98
CA LEU A 688 -11.95 8.74 -38.74
C LEU A 688 -12.13 7.29 -39.17
N THR A 689 -11.06 6.64 -39.64
CA THR A 689 -11.09 5.21 -40.06
C THR A 689 -11.32 4.30 -38.87
N THR A 690 -10.68 4.59 -37.74
CA THR A 690 -10.83 3.83 -36.49
C THR A 690 -12.26 3.96 -35.97
N CYS A 691 -12.79 5.18 -35.87
CA CYS A 691 -14.16 5.42 -35.44
C CYS A 691 -15.18 4.81 -36.42
N ALA A 692 -14.96 4.92 -37.74
CA ALA A 692 -15.77 4.24 -38.75
C ALA A 692 -15.76 2.72 -38.58
N GLY A 693 -14.58 2.12 -38.38
CA GLY A 693 -14.40 0.68 -38.19
C GLY A 693 -14.99 0.17 -36.87
N LEU A 694 -15.06 1.05 -35.86
CA LEU A 694 -15.76 0.81 -34.61
C LEU A 694 -17.27 1.11 -34.68
N GLY A 695 -17.78 1.54 -35.84
CA GLY A 695 -19.20 1.77 -36.08
C GLY A 695 -19.75 3.11 -35.56
N TYR A 696 -18.88 4.05 -35.17
CA TYR A 696 -19.27 5.38 -34.72
C TYR A 696 -19.51 6.35 -35.88
N SER A 697 -20.39 7.32 -35.66
CA SER A 697 -20.77 8.36 -36.64
C SER A 697 -20.18 9.74 -36.31
N TRP A 698 -19.52 9.88 -35.16
CA TRP A 698 -18.76 11.05 -34.73
C TRP A 698 -17.34 10.63 -34.34
N ALA A 699 -16.38 11.46 -34.69
CA ALA A 699 -14.97 11.22 -34.46
C ALA A 699 -14.28 12.54 -34.15
N GLY A 700 -13.30 12.55 -33.28
CA GLY A 700 -12.54 13.74 -32.97
C GLY A 700 -11.16 13.41 -32.46
N VAL A 701 -10.21 14.29 -32.75
CA VAL A 701 -8.81 14.13 -32.35
C VAL A 701 -8.47 15.17 -31.32
N GLU A 702 -8.04 14.73 -30.13
CA GLU A 702 -7.52 15.57 -29.04
C GLU A 702 -5.99 15.45 -29.03
N TYR A 703 -5.29 16.54 -28.70
CA TYR A 703 -3.82 16.60 -28.81
C TYR A 703 -3.33 16.19 -30.22
N ALA A 704 -2.27 15.38 -30.29
CA ALA A 704 -1.68 14.88 -31.53
C ALA A 704 -1.94 13.38 -31.76
N TYR A 705 -2.26 12.62 -30.71
CA TYR A 705 -2.21 11.16 -30.70
C TYR A 705 -3.46 10.48 -30.15
N GLN A 706 -4.45 11.26 -29.68
CA GLN A 706 -5.63 10.73 -29.02
C GLN A 706 -6.82 10.84 -29.95
N CYS A 707 -7.42 9.70 -30.27
CA CYS A 707 -8.61 9.61 -31.09
C CYS A 707 -9.82 9.33 -30.20
N PHE A 708 -10.88 10.09 -30.36
CA PHE A 708 -12.15 9.90 -29.67
C PHE A 708 -13.25 9.67 -30.69
N CYS A 709 -14.15 8.76 -30.36
CA CYS A 709 -15.30 8.40 -31.18
C CYS A 709 -16.58 8.59 -30.38
N GLY A 710 -17.70 8.74 -31.07
CA GLY A 710 -19.01 8.79 -30.45
C GLY A 710 -20.12 8.48 -31.43
N SER A 711 -21.26 8.04 -30.91
CA SER A 711 -22.50 7.94 -31.70
C SER A 711 -23.24 9.27 -31.77
N SER A 712 -22.86 10.21 -30.91
CA SER A 712 -23.36 11.59 -30.84
C SER A 712 -22.32 12.48 -30.15
N LEU A 713 -22.38 13.79 -30.41
CA LEU A 713 -21.66 14.78 -29.63
C LEU A 713 -22.37 15.04 -28.28
N SER A 714 -21.62 15.14 -27.18
CA SER A 714 -22.18 15.39 -25.84
C SER A 714 -23.00 16.69 -25.79
N LEU A 715 -24.13 16.69 -25.06
CA LEU A 715 -25.00 17.86 -24.88
C LEU A 715 -24.31 19.02 -24.13
N SER A 716 -23.21 18.75 -23.41
CA SER A 716 -22.39 19.75 -22.72
C SER A 716 -21.19 20.24 -23.55
N ALA A 717 -20.95 19.70 -24.74
CA ALA A 717 -19.82 20.09 -25.58
C ALA A 717 -20.01 21.51 -26.13
N THR A 718 -19.10 22.42 -25.77
CA THR A 718 -19.19 23.82 -26.19
C THR A 718 -18.19 24.09 -27.31
N ASN A 719 -18.66 24.61 -28.44
CA ASN A 719 -17.81 24.96 -29.59
C ASN A 719 -16.92 26.17 -29.23
N SER A 720 -15.65 26.14 -29.65
CA SER A 720 -14.60 27.09 -29.32
C SER A 720 -13.88 27.60 -30.57
N SER A 721 -12.95 28.54 -30.38
CA SER A 721 -12.13 29.06 -31.48
C SER A 721 -11.26 27.93 -32.07
N THR A 722 -11.20 27.86 -33.41
CA THR A 722 -10.36 26.87 -34.11
C THR A 722 -8.87 27.01 -33.81
N SER A 723 -8.42 28.17 -33.32
CA SER A 723 -7.05 28.41 -32.86
C SER A 723 -6.64 27.56 -31.65
N ASN A 724 -7.60 26.96 -30.92
CA ASN A 724 -7.33 26.08 -29.78
C ASN A 724 -7.10 24.62 -30.18
N CYS A 725 -7.54 24.22 -31.38
CA CYS A 725 -7.24 22.92 -31.99
C CYS A 725 -6.11 23.10 -33.02
N ASN A 726 -4.92 23.42 -32.52
CA ASN A 726 -3.77 23.84 -33.31
C ASN A 726 -2.55 22.91 -33.18
N TYR A 727 -2.69 21.75 -32.52
CA TYR A 727 -1.57 20.82 -32.36
C TYR A 727 -1.32 20.13 -33.70
N ALA A 728 -0.06 19.92 -34.08
CA ALA A 728 0.23 19.08 -35.24
C ALA A 728 -0.13 17.62 -34.91
N CYS A 729 -0.82 16.94 -35.81
CA CYS A 729 -1.13 15.51 -35.62
C CYS A 729 0.16 14.65 -35.57
N ALA A 730 0.13 13.53 -34.84
CA ALA A 730 1.29 12.66 -34.63
C ALA A 730 1.75 11.96 -35.93
N SER A 731 0.85 11.78 -36.90
CA SER A 731 1.19 11.44 -38.29
C SER A 731 0.29 12.18 -39.29
N GLY A 732 0.73 12.27 -40.56
CA GLY A 732 0.00 12.96 -41.64
C GLY A 732 0.21 14.48 -41.69
N SER A 733 -0.50 15.16 -42.59
CA SER A 733 -0.48 16.63 -42.73
C SER A 733 -1.77 17.25 -42.18
N GLY A 734 -1.67 18.19 -41.22
CA GLY A 734 -2.82 18.91 -40.68
C GLY A 734 -2.67 19.27 -39.20
N THR A 735 -3.68 19.92 -38.63
CA THR A 735 -3.79 20.17 -37.19
C THR A 735 -4.85 19.26 -36.58
N CYS A 736 -4.56 18.71 -35.41
CA CYS A 736 -5.47 17.96 -34.53
C CYS A 736 -5.93 18.89 -33.39
N GLY A 737 -6.51 18.36 -32.31
CA GLY A 737 -6.98 19.12 -31.15
C GLY A 737 -5.91 19.94 -30.41
N GLY A 738 -6.10 20.15 -29.11
CA GLY A 738 -5.17 20.87 -28.25
C GLY A 738 -5.41 20.57 -26.78
N PHE A 739 -4.68 21.24 -25.88
CA PHE A 739 -4.83 20.99 -24.43
C PHE A 739 -6.25 21.35 -23.95
N ASN A 740 -7.04 20.33 -23.65
CA ASN A 740 -8.47 20.36 -23.34
C ASN A 740 -9.39 20.82 -24.48
N TYR A 741 -8.99 20.59 -25.74
CA TYR A 741 -9.81 20.91 -26.91
C TYR A 741 -9.71 19.81 -27.95
N ILE A 742 -10.86 19.40 -28.49
CA ILE A 742 -10.95 18.32 -29.46
C ILE A 742 -11.51 18.80 -30.79
N GLN A 743 -10.88 18.37 -31.89
CA GLN A 743 -11.31 18.69 -33.24
C GLN A 743 -12.24 17.60 -33.77
N VAL A 744 -13.53 17.90 -34.01
CA VAL A 744 -14.62 16.92 -34.22
C VAL A 744 -15.13 16.90 -35.67
N TYR A 745 -15.53 15.71 -36.12
CA TYR A 745 -16.06 15.37 -37.44
C TYR A 745 -17.28 14.43 -37.32
N SER A 746 -18.21 14.50 -38.28
CA SER A 746 -19.41 13.64 -38.33
C SER A 746 -19.57 12.94 -39.70
N ALA A 747 -20.00 11.68 -39.70
CA ALA A 747 -20.12 10.85 -40.90
C ALA A 747 -21.44 11.06 -41.66
N THR A 748 -21.37 11.09 -42.98
CA THR A 748 -22.52 11.05 -43.92
C THR A 748 -22.44 9.79 -44.77
N THR A 749 -23.38 8.86 -44.56
CA THR A 749 -23.40 7.55 -45.21
C THR A 749 -24.06 7.65 -46.59
N THR A 750 -23.34 7.31 -47.66
CA THR A 750 -23.92 7.16 -49.01
C THR A 750 -24.12 5.67 -49.28
N THR A 751 -25.36 5.22 -49.20
CA THR A 751 -25.76 3.83 -49.48
C THR A 751 -25.71 3.57 -50.98
N THR A 752 -24.87 2.65 -51.46
CA THR A 752 -25.01 2.10 -52.82
C THR A 752 -24.65 0.61 -52.86
N THR A 753 -25.67 -0.17 -53.22
CA THR A 753 -25.71 -1.62 -53.36
C THR A 753 -25.06 -2.07 -54.68
N THR A 754 -24.03 -2.94 -54.68
CA THR A 754 -23.85 -3.92 -55.78
C THR A 754 -22.92 -5.09 -55.40
N THR A 755 -23.37 -6.29 -55.75
CA THR A 755 -22.79 -7.64 -55.68
C THR A 755 -21.55 -7.86 -56.57
N THR A 756 -20.58 -8.68 -56.15
CA THR A 756 -20.08 -9.94 -56.81
C THR A 756 -18.75 -10.43 -56.20
N SER A 757 -18.67 -11.76 -56.08
CA SER A 757 -17.71 -12.68 -55.44
C SER A 757 -16.26 -12.72 -55.95
N THR A 758 -15.28 -12.94 -55.06
CA THR A 758 -14.30 -14.07 -55.13
C THR A 758 -13.55 -14.28 -53.81
N SER A 759 -13.23 -15.54 -53.50
CA SER A 759 -12.91 -16.14 -52.20
C SER A 759 -11.43 -16.25 -51.85
N THR A 760 -11.08 -16.00 -50.58
CA THR A 760 -10.23 -16.88 -49.73
C THR A 760 -10.45 -16.56 -48.24
N SER A 761 -10.42 -17.59 -47.41
CA SER A 761 -11.23 -17.81 -46.19
C SER A 761 -10.70 -17.21 -44.87
N SER A 762 -11.58 -16.50 -44.16
CA SER A 762 -11.41 -15.99 -42.78
C SER A 762 -12.63 -16.37 -41.93
N ALA A 763 -12.42 -16.78 -40.68
CA ALA A 763 -13.45 -17.31 -39.77
C ALA A 763 -14.43 -16.24 -39.24
N SER A 764 -15.71 -16.62 -39.10
CA SER A 764 -16.88 -15.82 -38.71
C SER A 764 -16.92 -15.47 -37.21
N THR A 765 -17.32 -14.24 -36.87
CA THR A 765 -17.71 -13.82 -35.51
C THR A 765 -19.14 -14.29 -35.16
N PRO A 766 -19.43 -14.70 -33.91
CA PRO A 766 -20.75 -15.17 -33.49
C PRO A 766 -21.70 -14.01 -33.13
N THR A 767 -23.00 -14.23 -33.33
CA THR A 767 -24.07 -13.29 -32.94
C THR A 767 -24.51 -13.55 -31.50
N TRP A 768 -24.51 -12.51 -30.66
CA TRP A 768 -24.97 -12.53 -29.26
C TRP A 768 -26.35 -11.86 -29.12
N SER A 769 -27.19 -12.36 -28.21
CA SER A 769 -28.56 -11.88 -27.95
C SER A 769 -28.70 -11.46 -26.49
N TYR A 770 -29.21 -10.25 -26.26
CA TYR A 770 -29.49 -9.74 -24.92
C TYR A 770 -30.69 -10.46 -24.30
N LEU A 771 -30.54 -10.95 -23.06
CA LEU A 771 -31.56 -11.72 -22.33
C LEU A 771 -32.27 -10.92 -21.24
N GLY A 772 -31.70 -9.80 -20.78
CA GLY A 772 -32.30 -8.92 -19.78
C GLY A 772 -31.37 -8.54 -18.62
N CYS A 773 -31.87 -7.71 -17.72
CA CYS A 773 -31.21 -7.32 -16.48
C CYS A 773 -31.56 -8.30 -15.36
N TYR A 774 -30.57 -8.91 -14.72
CA TYR A 774 -30.75 -9.89 -13.64
C TYR A 774 -30.18 -9.34 -12.34
N PRO A 775 -30.77 -9.65 -11.17
CA PRO A 775 -30.10 -9.35 -9.90
C PRO A 775 -28.78 -10.13 -9.83
N ASP A 776 -27.72 -9.53 -9.35
CA ASP A 776 -26.40 -10.16 -9.17
C ASP A 776 -25.79 -9.69 -7.86
N SER A 777 -24.96 -10.47 -7.19
CA SER A 777 -24.27 -10.00 -5.98
C SER A 777 -23.03 -10.85 -5.72
N ALA A 778 -22.03 -10.27 -5.05
CA ALA A 778 -20.81 -10.99 -4.66
C ALA A 778 -21.07 -12.27 -3.85
N SER A 779 -22.19 -12.34 -3.11
CA SER A 779 -22.62 -13.50 -2.33
C SER A 779 -23.50 -14.50 -3.09
N SER A 780 -24.08 -14.12 -4.23
CA SER A 780 -24.91 -14.96 -5.09
C SER A 780 -24.82 -14.44 -6.52
N ARG A 781 -23.75 -14.86 -7.22
CA ARG A 781 -23.53 -14.52 -8.62
C ARG A 781 -24.58 -15.20 -9.50
N THR A 782 -25.00 -14.52 -10.56
CA THR A 782 -25.95 -15.00 -11.56
C THR A 782 -25.25 -15.72 -12.71
N LEU A 783 -24.01 -15.33 -13.01
CA LEU A 783 -23.08 -16.08 -13.88
C LEU A 783 -21.86 -16.55 -13.07
N ASN A 784 -21.78 -17.86 -12.79
CA ASN A 784 -20.87 -18.41 -11.77
C ASN A 784 -19.57 -18.98 -12.34
N GLY A 785 -19.19 -18.56 -13.56
CA GLY A 785 -18.06 -19.12 -14.28
C GLY A 785 -16.78 -18.34 -14.03
N ARG A 786 -16.29 -17.64 -15.05
CA ARG A 786 -15.02 -16.93 -15.04
C ARG A 786 -15.22 -15.42 -15.15
N GLU A 787 -14.50 -14.68 -14.34
CA GLU A 787 -14.45 -13.21 -14.37
C GLU A 787 -13.24 -12.75 -15.20
N ILE A 788 -13.46 -11.81 -16.11
CA ILE A 788 -12.44 -11.23 -17.00
C ILE A 788 -12.56 -9.70 -17.02
N ASP A 789 -12.59 -9.12 -15.83
CA ASP A 789 -12.76 -7.69 -15.60
C ASP A 789 -11.72 -6.83 -16.32
N SER A 790 -12.17 -5.65 -16.71
CA SER A 790 -11.35 -4.66 -17.37
C SER A 790 -11.75 -3.25 -16.98
N ASN A 791 -10.77 -2.40 -16.72
CA ASN A 791 -11.01 -0.98 -16.47
C ASN A 791 -11.62 -0.28 -17.71
N THR A 792 -11.63 -0.93 -18.88
CA THR A 792 -12.30 -0.50 -20.12
C THR A 792 -13.32 -1.54 -20.60
N GLN A 793 -14.09 -2.15 -19.69
CA GLN A 793 -15.07 -3.18 -20.04
C GLN A 793 -16.27 -2.62 -20.82
N SER A 794 -16.72 -3.36 -21.84
CA SER A 794 -17.97 -3.13 -22.58
C SER A 794 -18.71 -4.43 -22.84
N VAL A 795 -19.99 -4.34 -23.25
CA VAL A 795 -20.78 -5.51 -23.65
C VAL A 795 -20.04 -6.33 -24.72
N ALA A 796 -19.55 -5.68 -25.79
CA ALA A 796 -18.90 -6.36 -26.90
C ALA A 796 -17.53 -6.98 -26.53
N THR A 797 -16.75 -6.31 -25.66
CA THR A 797 -15.48 -6.88 -25.18
C THR A 797 -15.72 -8.04 -24.21
N CYS A 798 -16.81 -8.01 -23.44
CA CYS A 798 -17.22 -9.12 -22.59
C CYS A 798 -17.71 -10.32 -23.42
N GLU A 799 -18.60 -10.09 -24.38
CA GLU A 799 -19.09 -11.12 -25.31
C GLU A 799 -17.97 -11.79 -26.10
N SER A 800 -17.04 -11.00 -26.67
CA SER A 800 -15.90 -11.54 -27.43
C SER A 800 -14.88 -12.26 -26.53
N GLY A 801 -14.61 -11.74 -25.33
CA GLY A 801 -13.74 -12.38 -24.34
C GLY A 801 -14.32 -13.70 -23.84
N CYS A 802 -15.60 -13.73 -23.49
CA CYS A 802 -16.30 -14.94 -23.09
C CYS A 802 -16.38 -15.97 -24.23
N TYR A 803 -16.60 -15.51 -25.47
CA TYR A 803 -16.58 -16.39 -26.64
C TYR A 803 -15.21 -17.03 -26.87
N ALA A 804 -14.13 -16.24 -26.82
CA ALA A 804 -12.76 -16.72 -27.02
C ALA A 804 -12.35 -17.76 -25.96
N LEU A 805 -12.96 -17.70 -24.78
CA LEU A 805 -12.80 -18.65 -23.69
C LEU A 805 -13.79 -19.83 -23.73
N GLY A 806 -14.67 -19.88 -24.74
CA GLY A 806 -15.58 -20.99 -24.98
C GLY A 806 -16.88 -20.98 -24.15
N TYR A 807 -17.29 -19.82 -23.63
CA TYR A 807 -18.51 -19.69 -22.82
C TYR A 807 -19.75 -19.30 -23.64
N ALA A 808 -20.90 -19.85 -23.26
CA ALA A 808 -22.19 -19.64 -23.94
C ALA A 808 -22.92 -18.34 -23.51
N TYR A 809 -22.63 -17.83 -22.32
CA TYR A 809 -23.20 -16.63 -21.73
C TYR A 809 -22.11 -15.64 -21.33
N ALA A 810 -22.41 -14.35 -21.51
CA ALA A 810 -21.60 -13.23 -21.07
C ALA A 810 -22.50 -12.28 -20.26
N GLY A 811 -21.98 -11.70 -19.19
CA GLY A 811 -22.71 -10.74 -18.38
C GLY A 811 -21.81 -9.62 -17.91
N VAL A 812 -22.32 -8.40 -17.96
CA VAL A 812 -21.57 -7.20 -17.59
C VAL A 812 -22.19 -6.50 -16.38
N GLU A 813 -21.35 -6.12 -15.42
CA GLU A 813 -21.74 -5.49 -14.16
C GLU A 813 -20.79 -4.33 -13.79
N TYR A 814 -21.30 -3.38 -12.99
CA TYR A 814 -20.55 -2.31 -12.34
C TYR A 814 -19.62 -1.51 -13.27
N GLY A 815 -20.01 -1.36 -14.54
CA GLY A 815 -19.25 -0.64 -15.55
C GLY A 815 -17.94 -1.31 -16.02
N SER A 816 -17.23 -2.05 -15.17
CA SER A 816 -15.89 -2.63 -15.43
C SER A 816 -15.84 -4.15 -15.39
N GLN A 817 -16.92 -4.82 -15.00
CA GLN A 817 -16.87 -6.24 -14.70
C GLN A 817 -17.49 -7.08 -15.80
N CYS A 818 -16.89 -8.24 -16.06
CA CYS A 818 -17.35 -9.18 -17.07
C CYS A 818 -17.30 -10.62 -16.58
N PHE A 819 -18.46 -11.26 -16.60
CA PHE A 819 -18.69 -12.61 -16.12
C PHE A 819 -19.07 -13.53 -17.29
N CYS A 820 -18.34 -14.64 -17.44
CA CYS A 820 -18.56 -15.64 -18.46
C CYS A 820 -19.10 -16.93 -17.83
N ALA A 821 -20.13 -17.54 -18.39
CA ALA A 821 -20.64 -18.84 -17.91
C ALA A 821 -21.26 -19.68 -19.04
N ASN A 822 -21.53 -20.95 -18.76
CA ASN A 822 -22.25 -21.86 -19.69
C ASN A 822 -23.72 -22.09 -19.29
N SER A 823 -24.17 -21.45 -18.22
CA SER A 823 -25.55 -21.48 -17.74
C SER A 823 -25.80 -20.26 -16.83
N ILE A 824 -27.02 -19.75 -16.82
CA ILE A 824 -27.51 -18.80 -15.80
C ILE A 824 -27.89 -19.60 -14.55
N ALA A 825 -27.56 -19.12 -13.35
CA ALA A 825 -27.87 -19.81 -12.10
C ALA A 825 -29.38 -20.13 -11.98
N ALA A 826 -29.70 -21.37 -11.57
CA ALA A 826 -31.07 -21.88 -11.59
C ALA A 826 -31.99 -21.13 -10.63
N GLY A 827 -33.19 -20.75 -11.11
CA GLY A 827 -34.21 -20.06 -10.31
C GLY A 827 -34.13 -18.53 -10.32
N ILE A 828 -33.14 -17.93 -10.98
CA ILE A 828 -33.04 -16.48 -11.14
C ILE A 828 -33.85 -16.03 -12.36
N THR A 829 -34.79 -15.12 -12.15
CA THR A 829 -35.57 -14.48 -13.23
C THR A 829 -35.08 -13.06 -13.48
N ALA A 830 -35.24 -12.58 -14.72
CA ALA A 830 -34.91 -11.19 -15.05
C ALA A 830 -35.68 -10.21 -14.15
N GLY A 831 -34.96 -9.23 -13.61
CA GLY A 831 -35.46 -8.16 -12.76
C GLY A 831 -35.83 -6.90 -13.56
N SER A 832 -35.86 -5.75 -12.88
CA SER A 832 -36.16 -4.47 -13.53
C SER A 832 -34.98 -3.99 -14.38
N GLU A 833 -35.21 -3.62 -15.64
CA GLU A 833 -34.19 -3.01 -16.52
C GLU A 833 -33.60 -1.73 -15.92
N SER A 834 -34.36 -1.01 -15.09
CA SER A 834 -33.87 0.21 -14.43
C SER A 834 -32.76 -0.06 -13.40
N SER A 835 -32.59 -1.30 -12.95
CA SER A 835 -31.51 -1.70 -12.04
C SER A 835 -30.18 -1.88 -12.77
N CYS A 836 -30.20 -2.11 -14.08
CA CYS A 836 -29.00 -2.15 -14.90
C CYS A 836 -28.77 -0.81 -15.61
N ASN A 837 -28.47 0.21 -14.81
CA ASN A 837 -28.35 1.60 -15.25
C ASN A 837 -26.91 2.14 -15.21
N TYR A 838 -25.92 1.30 -14.91
CA TYR A 838 -24.53 1.70 -14.87
C TYR A 838 -23.97 1.68 -16.30
N PRO A 839 -23.34 2.77 -16.76
CA PRO A 839 -22.69 2.78 -18.06
C PRO A 839 -21.47 1.86 -18.05
N CYS A 840 -21.21 1.21 -19.18
CA CYS A 840 -19.95 0.48 -19.40
C CYS A 840 -18.76 1.45 -19.42
N ASN A 841 -17.64 1.08 -18.77
CA ASN A 841 -16.44 1.90 -18.65
C ASN A 841 -15.66 1.99 -19.98
N GLY A 842 -15.86 1.05 -20.91
CA GLY A 842 -15.17 1.00 -22.20
C GLY A 842 -16.07 1.01 -23.44
N GLY A 843 -17.31 1.49 -23.37
CA GLY A 843 -18.16 1.59 -24.56
C GLY A 843 -19.58 2.11 -24.31
N THR A 844 -20.43 2.06 -25.35
CA THR A 844 -21.86 2.39 -25.25
C THR A 844 -22.68 1.16 -24.84
N GLY A 845 -23.71 1.38 -24.02
CA GLY A 845 -24.55 0.34 -23.42
C GLY A 845 -24.56 0.42 -21.89
N THR A 846 -25.43 -0.37 -21.26
CA THR A 846 -25.43 -0.54 -19.80
C THR A 846 -24.65 -1.80 -19.42
N CYS A 847 -23.79 -1.68 -18.42
CA CYS A 847 -22.98 -2.75 -17.84
C CYS A 847 -23.46 -2.98 -16.40
N GLY A 848 -24.70 -3.47 -16.31
CA GLY A 848 -25.35 -3.82 -15.06
C GLY A 848 -25.66 -2.59 -14.20
N GLY A 849 -25.63 -2.78 -12.88
CA GLY A 849 -25.79 -1.75 -11.86
C GLY A 849 -25.37 -2.28 -10.49
N PHE A 850 -25.63 -1.54 -9.42
CA PHE A 850 -25.31 -2.02 -8.08
C PHE A 850 -26.16 -3.25 -7.74
N ASN A 851 -25.52 -4.43 -7.72
CA ASN A 851 -26.14 -5.75 -7.57
C ASN A 851 -27.08 -6.15 -8.72
N ALA A 852 -26.73 -5.82 -9.95
CA ALA A 852 -27.51 -6.19 -11.14
C ALA A 852 -26.62 -6.35 -12.37
N ILE A 853 -26.84 -7.38 -13.19
CA ILE A 853 -26.01 -7.75 -14.35
C ILE A 853 -26.85 -7.82 -15.63
N ASN A 854 -26.35 -7.25 -16.73
CA ASN A 854 -26.96 -7.44 -18.06
C ASN A 854 -26.41 -8.73 -18.67
N ILE A 855 -27.28 -9.67 -19.07
CA ILE A 855 -26.85 -10.99 -19.59
C ILE A 855 -27.11 -11.14 -21.10
N TYR A 856 -26.14 -11.74 -21.79
CA TYR A 856 -26.13 -11.99 -23.23
C TYR A 856 -25.81 -13.47 -23.50
N ALA A 857 -26.41 -14.04 -24.54
CA ALA A 857 -26.18 -15.42 -24.96
C ALA A 857 -25.80 -15.51 -26.44
N ASN A 858 -24.83 -16.35 -26.79
CA ASN A 858 -24.39 -16.52 -28.18
C ASN A 858 -25.25 -17.55 -28.94
N ALA A 859 -25.17 -17.56 -30.28
CA ALA A 859 -25.88 -18.52 -31.13
C ALA A 859 -25.56 -20.01 -30.83
N ALA A 860 -24.46 -20.32 -30.15
CA ALA A 860 -24.16 -21.67 -29.67
C ALA A 860 -25.03 -22.07 -28.44
N ALA A 861 -25.53 -21.09 -27.67
CA ALA A 861 -26.57 -21.30 -26.66
C ALA A 861 -27.92 -21.70 -27.29
N SER A 862 -28.13 -21.38 -28.58
CA SER A 862 -29.36 -21.71 -29.32
C SER A 862 -29.32 -23.09 -30.01
N THR A 863 -28.18 -23.78 -30.04
CA THR A 863 -28.02 -25.08 -30.73
C THR A 863 -28.10 -26.30 -29.83
N SER A 864 -28.33 -26.13 -28.53
CA SER A 864 -28.61 -27.23 -27.61
C SER A 864 -30.00 -27.12 -26.99
N THR A 865 -31.04 -27.09 -27.82
CA THR A 865 -32.31 -27.76 -27.49
C THR A 865 -32.94 -28.27 -28.77
N SER A 866 -32.75 -29.55 -29.08
CA SER A 866 -33.85 -30.49 -29.31
C SER A 866 -33.35 -31.82 -29.86
N THR A 867 -33.28 -32.85 -29.01
CA THR A 867 -33.73 -34.18 -29.44
C THR A 867 -34.62 -34.73 -28.34
N SER A 868 -35.92 -34.62 -28.64
CA SER A 868 -37.11 -35.24 -28.08
C SER A 868 -36.99 -36.20 -26.87
N THR A 869 -37.65 -35.77 -25.79
CA THR A 869 -38.71 -36.50 -25.06
C THR A 869 -38.42 -37.93 -24.57
N SER A 870 -38.06 -38.04 -23.29
CA SER A 870 -38.90 -38.78 -22.32
C SER A 870 -38.66 -38.29 -20.89
N THR A 871 -39.78 -37.98 -20.24
CA THR A 871 -40.05 -37.46 -18.89
C THR A 871 -39.16 -38.01 -17.76
N ALA A 872 -38.47 -37.13 -17.03
CA ALA A 872 -38.17 -37.30 -15.60
C ALA A 872 -37.98 -35.93 -14.93
N SER A 873 -38.91 -35.59 -14.04
CA SER A 873 -39.03 -34.37 -13.23
C SER A 873 -37.98 -34.31 -12.11
N THR A 874 -37.35 -33.15 -11.90
CA THR A 874 -36.64 -32.83 -10.64
C THR A 874 -37.09 -31.46 -10.11
N SER A 875 -37.59 -31.50 -8.88
CA SER A 875 -38.35 -30.49 -8.14
C SER A 875 -37.50 -29.38 -7.53
N THR A 876 -37.96 -28.14 -7.62
CA THR A 876 -37.60 -27.04 -6.72
C THR A 876 -37.93 -27.43 -5.26
N PRO A 877 -37.02 -27.21 -4.29
CA PRO A 877 -37.30 -27.54 -2.88
C PRO A 877 -38.45 -26.66 -2.38
N THR A 878 -39.49 -27.31 -1.86
CA THR A 878 -40.65 -26.60 -1.31
C THR A 878 -40.35 -26.21 0.14
N TRP A 879 -40.29 -24.91 0.42
CA TRP A 879 -40.13 -24.36 1.76
C TRP A 879 -41.49 -24.25 2.45
N SER A 880 -41.56 -24.75 3.68
CA SER A 880 -42.75 -24.69 4.53
C SER A 880 -42.52 -23.67 5.63
N TYR A 881 -43.42 -22.68 5.72
CA TYR A 881 -43.42 -21.73 6.81
C TYR A 881 -43.85 -22.41 8.12
N LEU A 882 -42.98 -22.42 9.12
CA LEU A 882 -43.19 -23.08 10.41
C LEU A 882 -43.79 -22.16 11.48
N GLY A 883 -43.81 -20.85 11.25
CA GLY A 883 -44.42 -19.87 12.16
C GLY A 883 -43.46 -18.77 12.63
N CYS A 884 -43.99 -17.89 13.48
CA CYS A 884 -43.27 -16.81 14.12
C CYS A 884 -42.79 -17.27 15.50
N TYR A 885 -41.47 -17.31 15.73
CA TYR A 885 -40.87 -17.80 16.97
C TYR A 885 -40.30 -16.63 17.78
N PRO A 886 -40.31 -16.70 19.13
CA PRO A 886 -39.57 -15.73 19.93
C PRO A 886 -38.07 -15.83 19.63
N ASP A 887 -37.41 -14.70 19.42
CA ASP A 887 -35.96 -14.62 19.18
C ASP A 887 -35.38 -13.43 19.95
N SER A 888 -34.12 -13.50 20.37
CA SER A 888 -33.45 -12.39 21.04
C SER A 888 -31.94 -12.56 20.96
N ALA A 889 -31.20 -11.46 20.97
CA ALA A 889 -29.73 -11.48 20.92
C ALA A 889 -29.07 -12.30 22.06
N SER A 890 -29.73 -12.43 23.22
CA SER A 890 -29.24 -13.24 24.35
C SER A 890 -29.69 -14.71 24.30
N SER A 891 -30.61 -15.07 23.41
CA SER A 891 -31.12 -16.43 23.23
C SER A 891 -31.69 -16.60 21.82
N ARG A 892 -30.78 -16.77 20.84
CA ARG A 892 -31.13 -17.02 19.43
C ARG A 892 -31.82 -18.37 19.24
N THR A 893 -32.89 -18.38 18.45
CA THR A 893 -33.71 -19.55 18.13
C THR A 893 -33.12 -20.33 16.94
N LEU A 894 -32.48 -19.63 16.00
CA LEU A 894 -31.56 -20.21 15.00
C LEU A 894 -30.13 -19.71 15.33
N SER A 895 -29.21 -20.63 15.63
CA SER A 895 -27.85 -20.30 16.12
C SER A 895 -26.74 -20.62 15.10
N GLY A 896 -27.10 -20.71 13.81
CA GLY A 896 -26.16 -20.98 12.73
C GLY A 896 -25.60 -19.70 12.09
N THR A 897 -25.56 -19.65 10.77
CA THR A 897 -24.96 -18.57 9.97
C THR A 897 -25.93 -17.40 9.79
N GLU A 898 -25.48 -16.16 9.97
CA GLU A 898 -26.24 -14.93 9.72
C GLU A 898 -25.79 -14.29 8.39
N ILE A 899 -26.75 -13.90 7.54
CA ILE A 899 -26.56 -13.44 6.16
C ILE A 899 -27.43 -12.20 5.93
N ASP A 900 -27.11 -11.14 6.66
CA ASP A 900 -27.89 -9.91 6.64
C ASP A 900 -27.86 -9.22 5.27
N SER A 901 -28.99 -8.64 4.89
CA SER A 901 -29.17 -7.95 3.62
C SER A 901 -30.06 -6.71 3.79
N SER A 902 -29.59 -5.58 3.27
CA SER A 902 -30.36 -4.33 3.23
C SER A 902 -31.54 -4.36 2.24
N SER A 903 -31.69 -5.45 1.48
CA SER A 903 -32.80 -5.67 0.53
C SER A 903 -33.37 -7.09 0.70
N LEU A 904 -33.46 -7.57 1.93
CA LEU A 904 -33.85 -8.94 2.26
C LEU A 904 -35.30 -9.25 1.85
N SER A 905 -35.55 -10.48 1.38
CA SER A 905 -36.87 -11.11 1.25
C SER A 905 -36.85 -12.52 1.84
N VAL A 906 -38.04 -13.06 2.16
CA VAL A 906 -38.18 -14.46 2.63
C VAL A 906 -37.52 -15.44 1.65
N ALA A 907 -37.85 -15.33 0.35
CA ALA A 907 -37.35 -16.24 -0.68
C ALA A 907 -35.83 -16.14 -0.88
N SER A 908 -35.25 -14.94 -0.74
CA SER A 908 -33.80 -14.77 -0.80
C SER A 908 -33.07 -15.41 0.39
N CYS A 909 -33.69 -15.39 1.58
CA CYS A 909 -33.14 -16.06 2.76
C CYS A 909 -33.22 -17.58 2.63
N GLU A 910 -34.37 -18.12 2.23
CA GLU A 910 -34.58 -19.56 1.97
C GLU A 910 -33.56 -20.10 0.94
N SER A 911 -33.38 -19.38 -0.16
CA SER A 911 -32.46 -19.77 -1.23
C SER A 911 -30.99 -19.73 -0.79
N SER A 912 -30.61 -18.73 0.00
CA SER A 912 -29.24 -18.60 0.54
C SER A 912 -28.95 -19.67 1.59
N CYS A 913 -29.90 -19.97 2.47
CA CYS A 913 -29.75 -21.05 3.42
C CYS A 913 -29.68 -22.41 2.71
N TYR A 914 -30.46 -22.62 1.64
CA TYR A 914 -30.39 -23.82 0.82
C TYR A 914 -29.01 -24.01 0.16
N SER A 915 -28.46 -22.95 -0.46
CA SER A 915 -27.18 -23.01 -1.19
C SER A 915 -26.00 -23.26 -0.24
N LEU A 916 -26.14 -22.84 1.01
CA LEU A 916 -25.20 -23.14 2.09
C LEU A 916 -25.44 -24.49 2.78
N GLY A 917 -26.44 -25.25 2.34
CA GLY A 917 -26.73 -26.59 2.82
C GLY A 917 -27.52 -26.66 4.13
N TYR A 918 -28.18 -25.57 4.53
CA TYR A 918 -28.97 -25.51 5.76
C TYR A 918 -30.47 -25.79 5.51
N PRO A 919 -31.09 -26.71 6.28
CA PRO A 919 -32.50 -27.07 6.13
C PRO A 919 -33.48 -26.06 6.75
N TYR A 920 -33.00 -25.12 7.57
CA TYR A 920 -33.82 -24.07 8.19
C TYR A 920 -33.32 -22.68 7.80
N ALA A 921 -34.27 -21.80 7.49
CA ALA A 921 -34.06 -20.38 7.24
C ALA A 921 -34.94 -19.56 8.18
N GLY A 922 -34.45 -18.43 8.69
CA GLY A 922 -35.20 -17.53 9.56
C GLY A 922 -34.94 -16.08 9.21
N VAL A 923 -35.99 -15.26 9.15
CA VAL A 923 -35.86 -13.82 8.85
C VAL A 923 -36.30 -12.96 10.03
N GLU A 924 -35.49 -11.96 10.37
CA GLU A 924 -35.69 -11.05 11.51
C GLU A 924 -35.41 -9.58 11.15
N TYR A 925 -36.00 -8.66 11.91
CA TYR A 925 -35.71 -7.22 11.92
C TYR A 925 -35.79 -6.50 10.56
N GLY A 926 -36.52 -7.06 9.60
CA GLY A 926 -36.63 -6.52 8.24
C GLY A 926 -35.42 -6.80 7.34
N SER A 927 -34.22 -7.00 7.87
CA SER A 927 -32.99 -7.11 7.07
C SER A 927 -32.08 -8.28 7.45
N GLN A 928 -32.46 -9.12 8.40
CA GLN A 928 -31.59 -10.17 8.92
C GLN A 928 -32.05 -11.58 8.51
N CYS A 929 -31.10 -12.42 8.10
CA CYS A 929 -31.35 -13.80 7.65
C CYS A 929 -30.46 -14.79 8.40
N PHE A 930 -31.06 -15.81 9.00
CA PHE A 930 -30.40 -16.82 9.82
C PHE A 930 -30.60 -18.21 9.20
N CYS A 931 -29.51 -18.93 8.96
CA CYS A 931 -29.49 -20.28 8.43
C CYS A 931 -29.03 -21.26 9.50
N ALA A 932 -29.74 -22.36 9.70
CA ALA A 932 -29.35 -23.33 10.73
C ALA A 932 -29.66 -24.78 10.35
N ALA A 933 -28.94 -25.70 10.99
CA ALA A 933 -29.18 -27.13 10.88
C ALA A 933 -30.38 -27.63 11.69
N SER A 934 -30.81 -26.86 12.70
CA SER A 934 -31.93 -27.20 13.59
C SER A 934 -32.49 -25.96 14.30
N ILE A 935 -33.77 -26.01 14.70
CA ILE A 935 -34.37 -25.03 15.63
C ILE A 935 -34.01 -25.39 17.07
N LYS A 936 -33.72 -24.38 17.92
CA LYS A 936 -33.45 -24.57 19.34
C LYS A 936 -34.54 -25.41 20.04
N SER A 937 -34.11 -26.45 20.77
CA SER A 937 -35.02 -27.35 21.48
C SER A 937 -35.82 -26.65 22.58
N GLY A 938 -37.11 -26.97 22.69
CA GLY A 938 -38.02 -26.42 23.70
C GLY A 938 -38.67 -25.08 23.35
N VAL A 939 -38.46 -24.56 22.13
CA VAL A 939 -39.09 -23.32 21.65
C VAL A 939 -40.27 -23.66 20.72
N SER A 940 -41.43 -23.04 20.95
CA SER A 940 -42.64 -23.19 20.14
C SER A 940 -43.04 -21.88 19.46
N ALA A 941 -43.72 -21.96 18.31
CA ALA A 941 -44.24 -20.79 17.62
C ALA A 941 -45.16 -19.95 18.53
N GLY A 942 -44.94 -18.64 18.55
CA GLY A 942 -45.71 -17.65 19.29
C GLY A 942 -46.78 -16.98 18.41
N SER A 943 -47.23 -15.79 18.83
CA SER A 943 -48.23 -15.03 18.08
C SER A 943 -47.68 -14.56 16.73
N ALA A 944 -48.43 -14.82 15.64
CA ALA A 944 -48.07 -14.33 14.31
C ALA A 944 -47.96 -12.79 14.23
N SER A 945 -48.68 -12.07 15.10
CA SER A 945 -48.62 -10.60 15.17
C SER A 945 -47.29 -10.03 15.67
N SER A 946 -46.44 -10.87 16.28
CA SER A 946 -45.11 -10.46 16.74
C SER A 946 -44.10 -10.38 15.58
N CYS A 947 -44.36 -11.07 14.47
CA CYS A 947 -43.59 -10.94 13.25
C CYS A 947 -44.32 -9.98 12.33
N ASN A 948 -44.10 -8.68 12.52
CA ASN A 948 -44.82 -7.61 11.83
C ASN A 948 -43.89 -6.63 11.07
N TYR A 949 -42.60 -6.91 11.01
CA TYR A 949 -41.64 -6.05 10.32
C TYR A 949 -41.61 -6.43 8.85
N GLN A 950 -41.76 -5.44 7.98
CA GLN A 950 -41.69 -5.68 6.55
C GLN A 950 -40.25 -5.96 6.15
N CYS A 951 -40.07 -6.93 5.26
CA CYS A 951 -38.77 -7.20 4.67
C CYS A 951 -38.24 -5.96 3.93
N SER A 952 -36.96 -5.66 4.08
CA SER A 952 -36.29 -4.47 3.51
C SER A 952 -36.25 -4.50 1.98
N GLY A 953 -36.33 -5.68 1.35
CA GLY A 953 -36.57 -5.89 -0.08
C GLY A 953 -38.04 -5.80 -0.50
N GLY A 954 -38.92 -5.30 0.38
CA GLY A 954 -40.31 -4.96 0.11
C GLY A 954 -41.31 -6.13 0.05
N THR A 955 -40.84 -7.38 -0.07
CA THR A 955 -41.69 -8.57 -0.24
C THR A 955 -41.69 -9.47 0.99
N GLY A 956 -42.87 -9.64 1.61
CA GLY A 956 -43.08 -10.51 2.77
C GLY A 956 -42.87 -9.84 4.14
N THR A 957 -42.94 -10.65 5.20
CA THR A 957 -42.73 -10.22 6.59
C THR A 957 -41.47 -10.89 7.14
N CYS A 958 -40.56 -10.09 7.70
CA CYS A 958 -39.23 -10.48 8.15
C CYS A 958 -39.08 -10.23 9.66
N GLY A 959 -39.80 -11.03 10.44
CA GLY A 959 -39.74 -11.05 11.89
C GLY A 959 -40.30 -9.80 12.57
N GLY A 960 -39.79 -9.49 13.76
CA GLY A 960 -40.11 -8.33 14.58
C GLY A 960 -39.07 -8.12 15.69
N PHE A 961 -39.30 -7.16 16.59
CA PHE A 961 -38.31 -6.70 17.58
C PHE A 961 -37.68 -7.78 18.49
N ASN A 962 -38.31 -8.94 18.63
CA ASN A 962 -37.79 -10.14 19.32
C ASN A 962 -38.48 -11.40 18.76
N ALA A 963 -38.63 -11.47 17.45
CA ALA A 963 -39.41 -12.51 16.80
C ALA A 963 -38.90 -12.81 15.40
N ILE A 964 -38.77 -14.09 15.06
CA ILE A 964 -38.22 -14.56 13.79
C ILE A 964 -39.25 -15.43 13.05
N ASN A 965 -39.45 -15.19 11.74
CA ASN A 965 -40.23 -16.09 10.90
C ASN A 965 -39.34 -17.26 10.47
N ILE A 966 -39.70 -18.51 10.75
CA ILE A 966 -38.88 -19.70 10.42
C ILE A 966 -39.51 -20.52 9.30
N TYR A 967 -38.68 -20.98 8.38
CA TYR A 967 -39.02 -21.78 7.20
C TYR A 967 -38.15 -23.03 7.15
N GLN A 968 -38.71 -24.14 6.66
CA GLN A 968 -38.01 -25.42 6.55
C GLN A 968 -38.21 -26.05 5.17
N THR A 969 -37.13 -26.59 4.59
CA THR A 969 -37.18 -27.37 3.35
C THR A 969 -37.31 -28.87 3.59
N THR A 970 -37.91 -29.60 2.63
CA THR A 970 -38.14 -31.05 2.69
C THR A 970 -36.96 -31.90 2.20
N ILE A 971 -35.90 -31.29 1.64
CA ILE A 971 -34.73 -32.02 1.11
C ILE A 971 -33.57 -31.91 2.09
N ALA A 972 -33.44 -32.92 2.97
CA ALA A 972 -32.33 -33.06 3.89
C ALA A 972 -31.21 -33.93 3.27
N THR A 973 -30.24 -33.33 2.56
CA THR A 973 -28.86 -33.84 2.35
C THR A 973 -28.04 -32.86 1.49
N THR A 974 -26.81 -32.54 1.93
CA THR A 974 -25.90 -31.51 1.38
C THR A 974 -25.17 -31.91 0.07
N PRO A 975 -24.85 -30.99 -0.87
CA PRO A 975 -24.18 -31.30 -2.15
C PRO A 975 -22.64 -31.48 -2.04
N GLY A 976 -22.06 -32.40 -2.83
CA GLY A 976 -20.61 -32.63 -2.96
C GLY A 976 -19.90 -31.78 -4.04
N VAL A 977 -18.56 -31.75 -4.01
CA VAL A 977 -17.65 -31.06 -4.95
C VAL A 977 -17.21 -32.00 -6.06
N THR A 978 -17.49 -31.70 -7.33
CA THR A 978 -17.11 -32.55 -8.47
C THR A 978 -15.78 -32.10 -9.09
N VAL A 979 -14.82 -33.02 -9.20
CA VAL A 979 -13.48 -32.79 -9.78
C VAL A 979 -13.22 -33.82 -10.89
N GLY A 980 -13.18 -33.37 -12.14
CA GLY A 980 -13.16 -34.26 -13.31
C GLY A 980 -14.45 -35.08 -13.39
N SER A 981 -14.33 -36.41 -13.50
CA SER A 981 -15.47 -37.35 -13.46
C SER A 981 -15.78 -37.88 -12.05
N THR A 982 -15.12 -37.36 -11.01
CA THR A 982 -15.22 -37.88 -9.63
C THR A 982 -15.90 -36.86 -8.72
N THR A 983 -16.96 -37.27 -8.04
CA THR A 983 -17.63 -36.44 -7.03
C THR A 983 -17.01 -36.68 -5.65
N TRP A 984 -16.83 -35.64 -4.86
CA TRP A 984 -16.30 -35.67 -3.50
C TRP A 984 -17.31 -35.10 -2.53
N ASN A 985 -17.71 -35.88 -1.52
CA ASN A 985 -18.61 -35.43 -0.48
C ASN A 985 -17.82 -34.65 0.58
N SER A 986 -18.26 -33.44 0.90
CA SER A 986 -17.75 -32.70 2.06
C SER A 986 -18.26 -33.34 3.34
N LEU A 987 -17.36 -33.61 4.28
CA LEU A 987 -17.68 -34.22 5.58
C LEU A 987 -17.52 -33.24 6.75
N GLY A 988 -17.18 -31.97 6.44
CA GLY A 988 -17.05 -30.90 7.41
C GLY A 988 -15.65 -30.77 8.02
N CYS A 989 -15.60 -30.02 9.11
CA CYS A 989 -14.36 -29.58 9.78
C CYS A 989 -13.93 -30.58 10.85
N TYR A 990 -12.67 -30.99 10.83
CA TYR A 990 -12.05 -31.92 11.78
C TYR A 990 -10.91 -31.24 12.52
N ALA A 991 -10.68 -31.60 13.79
CA ALA A 991 -9.53 -31.13 14.55
C ALA A 991 -8.25 -31.76 13.99
N ASP A 992 -7.27 -30.94 13.64
CA ASP A 992 -6.01 -31.38 13.03
C ASP A 992 -4.82 -30.66 13.67
N SER A 993 -3.71 -31.37 13.87
CA SER A 993 -2.49 -30.76 14.41
C SER A 993 -1.25 -31.55 14.01
N SER A 994 -0.08 -30.92 14.08
CA SER A 994 1.20 -31.56 13.75
C SER A 994 1.53 -32.81 14.58
N GLY A 995 0.96 -32.94 15.78
CA GLY A 995 1.10 -34.12 16.65
C GLY A 995 -0.01 -35.18 16.49
N SER A 996 -1.08 -34.86 15.75
CA SER A 996 -2.23 -35.74 15.52
C SER A 996 -2.92 -35.36 14.21
N ARG A 997 -2.33 -35.79 13.09
CA ARG A 997 -2.86 -35.52 11.74
C ARG A 997 -3.99 -36.47 11.38
N VAL A 998 -5.07 -35.93 10.83
CA VAL A 998 -6.28 -36.60 10.35
C VAL A 998 -6.01 -37.33 9.03
N LEU A 999 -5.18 -36.75 8.15
CA LEU A 999 -4.70 -37.36 6.91
C LEU A 999 -3.17 -37.46 6.93
N SER A 1000 -2.64 -38.63 6.60
CA SER A 1000 -1.23 -38.97 6.86
C SER A 1000 -0.23 -38.41 5.84
N TYR A 1001 -0.68 -37.92 4.69
CA TYR A 1001 0.19 -37.49 3.61
C TYR A 1001 -0.08 -36.03 3.21
N GLN A 1002 0.87 -35.14 3.48
CA GLN A 1002 0.82 -33.77 2.98
C GLN A 1002 1.25 -33.75 1.51
N ALA A 1003 0.30 -33.53 0.61
CA ALA A 1003 0.51 -33.60 -0.83
C ALA A 1003 1.02 -32.29 -1.45
N ALA A 1004 0.70 -31.14 -0.84
CA ALA A 1004 1.19 -29.84 -1.27
C ALA A 1004 1.12 -28.80 -0.13
N ASP A 1005 1.96 -27.77 -0.25
CA ASP A 1005 1.85 -26.50 0.47
C ASP A 1005 2.17 -25.39 -0.54
N SER A 1006 1.14 -24.66 -0.98
CA SER A 1006 1.23 -23.76 -2.14
C SER A 1006 0.52 -22.45 -1.86
N SER A 1007 1.09 -21.33 -2.34
CA SER A 1007 0.48 -20.00 -2.30
C SER A 1007 -0.70 -19.84 -3.27
N THR A 1008 -1.03 -20.86 -4.05
CA THR A 1008 -2.18 -20.90 -4.98
C THR A 1008 -3.13 -22.06 -4.67
N GLN A 1009 -3.09 -22.60 -3.45
CA GLN A 1009 -3.86 -23.78 -3.05
C GLN A 1009 -5.36 -23.50 -3.00
N SER A 1010 -6.18 -24.42 -3.51
CA SER A 1010 -7.65 -24.42 -3.43
C SER A 1010 -8.20 -25.79 -3.06
N VAL A 1011 -9.49 -25.86 -2.68
CA VAL A 1011 -10.19 -27.14 -2.49
C VAL A 1011 -10.09 -27.98 -3.77
N ASN A 1012 -10.42 -27.39 -4.92
CA ASN A 1012 -10.44 -28.11 -6.19
C ASN A 1012 -9.06 -28.62 -6.61
N SER A 1013 -8.01 -27.81 -6.44
CA SER A 1013 -6.64 -28.23 -6.76
C SER A 1013 -6.13 -29.31 -5.80
N CYS A 1014 -6.50 -29.25 -4.51
CA CYS A 1014 -6.14 -30.30 -3.56
C CYS A 1014 -6.80 -31.64 -3.90
N LEU A 1015 -8.11 -31.63 -4.16
CA LEU A 1015 -8.85 -32.84 -4.52
C LEU A 1015 -8.41 -33.40 -5.87
N THR A 1016 -8.02 -32.54 -6.82
CA THR A 1016 -7.38 -32.97 -8.08
C THR A 1016 -6.08 -33.69 -7.80
N THR A 1017 -5.21 -33.13 -6.96
CA THR A 1017 -3.94 -33.75 -6.56
C THR A 1017 -4.17 -35.07 -5.83
N CYS A 1018 -5.06 -35.12 -4.84
CA CYS A 1018 -5.37 -36.36 -4.12
C CYS A 1018 -5.97 -37.42 -5.04
N ASN A 1019 -6.80 -37.04 -6.01
CA ASN A 1019 -7.31 -37.95 -7.03
C ASN A 1019 -6.19 -38.52 -7.92
N GLY A 1020 -5.31 -37.65 -8.43
CA GLY A 1020 -4.19 -38.03 -9.28
C GLY A 1020 -3.16 -38.92 -8.57
N LEU A 1021 -3.05 -38.79 -7.25
CA LEU A 1021 -2.22 -39.64 -6.40
C LEU A 1021 -2.93 -40.95 -5.97
N GLY A 1022 -4.17 -41.18 -6.40
CA GLY A 1022 -4.92 -42.42 -6.12
C GLY A 1022 -5.57 -42.49 -4.74
N TYR A 1023 -5.61 -41.40 -3.98
CA TYR A 1023 -6.24 -41.35 -2.65
C TYR A 1023 -7.77 -41.19 -2.74
N THR A 1024 -8.48 -41.69 -1.72
CA THR A 1024 -9.96 -41.59 -1.59
C THR A 1024 -10.40 -40.50 -0.62
N TRP A 1025 -9.46 -39.98 0.18
CA TRP A 1025 -9.65 -38.86 1.10
C TRP A 1025 -8.75 -37.70 0.74
N GLY A 1026 -9.30 -36.50 0.83
CA GLY A 1026 -8.59 -35.24 0.64
C GLY A 1026 -9.00 -34.25 1.72
N GLY A 1027 -8.07 -33.37 2.10
CA GLY A 1027 -8.32 -32.36 3.10
C GLY A 1027 -7.46 -31.13 2.88
N VAL A 1028 -8.02 -29.97 3.21
CA VAL A 1028 -7.34 -28.68 3.07
C VAL A 1028 -7.23 -27.98 4.42
N GLU A 1029 -6.04 -27.46 4.72
CA GLU A 1029 -5.67 -26.88 6.01
C GLU A 1029 -4.89 -25.57 5.81
N TYR A 1030 -4.93 -24.70 6.82
CA TYR A 1030 -4.08 -23.51 6.94
C TYR A 1030 -4.08 -22.53 5.74
N GLY A 1031 -5.10 -22.55 4.88
CA GLY A 1031 -5.16 -21.70 3.69
C GLY A 1031 -4.27 -22.17 2.51
N SER A 1032 -3.14 -22.83 2.77
CA SER A 1032 -2.17 -23.21 1.73
C SER A 1032 -1.91 -24.71 1.61
N GLN A 1033 -2.37 -25.52 2.57
CA GLN A 1033 -1.94 -26.90 2.71
C GLN A 1033 -2.98 -27.89 2.19
N CYS A 1034 -2.49 -28.93 1.51
CA CYS A 1034 -3.28 -30.03 0.99
C CYS A 1034 -2.79 -31.36 1.57
N PHE A 1035 -3.71 -32.14 2.10
CA PHE A 1035 -3.46 -33.46 2.66
C PHE A 1035 -4.33 -34.51 1.96
N CYS A 1036 -3.77 -35.72 1.78
CA CYS A 1036 -4.46 -36.85 1.17
C CYS A 1036 -4.31 -38.10 2.06
N GLY A 1037 -5.22 -39.05 1.89
CA GLY A 1037 -5.15 -40.34 2.60
C GLY A 1037 -6.06 -41.41 2.01
N SER A 1038 -5.79 -42.67 2.39
CA SER A 1038 -6.65 -43.81 2.05
C SER A 1038 -7.69 -44.10 3.14
N ALA A 1039 -7.52 -43.49 4.31
CA ALA A 1039 -8.44 -43.51 5.45
C ALA A 1039 -8.19 -42.27 6.33
N LEU A 1040 -9.16 -41.90 7.16
CA LEU A 1040 -8.94 -40.97 8.27
C LEU A 1040 -8.18 -41.67 9.41
N ALA A 1041 -7.42 -40.91 10.19
CA ALA A 1041 -6.82 -41.39 11.43
C ALA A 1041 -7.90 -41.93 12.40
N SER A 1042 -7.57 -42.98 13.17
CA SER A 1042 -8.54 -43.64 14.08
C SER A 1042 -9.09 -42.75 15.19
N ASN A 1043 -8.43 -41.62 15.47
CA ASN A 1043 -8.82 -40.62 16.45
C ASN A 1043 -9.34 -39.31 15.81
N ALA A 1044 -9.65 -39.32 14.50
CA ALA A 1044 -10.22 -38.15 13.83
C ALA A 1044 -11.56 -37.76 14.45
N ALA A 1045 -11.67 -36.51 14.91
CA ALA A 1045 -12.87 -35.96 15.53
C ALA A 1045 -13.31 -34.68 14.81
N THR A 1046 -14.63 -34.51 14.66
CA THR A 1046 -15.19 -33.28 14.12
C THR A 1046 -15.02 -32.13 15.12
N THR A 1047 -14.90 -30.91 14.62
CA THR A 1047 -14.84 -29.68 15.41
C THR A 1047 -15.85 -28.66 14.87
N SER A 1048 -16.05 -27.56 15.60
CA SER A 1048 -16.85 -26.44 15.11
C SER A 1048 -16.42 -26.00 13.71
N SER A 1049 -17.40 -25.81 12.81
CA SER A 1049 -17.17 -25.32 11.45
C SER A 1049 -16.49 -23.94 11.44
N SER A 1050 -16.65 -23.14 12.50
CA SER A 1050 -15.97 -21.86 12.71
C SER A 1050 -14.44 -21.98 12.74
N ASN A 1051 -13.89 -23.17 13.00
CA ASN A 1051 -12.45 -23.40 13.04
C ASN A 1051 -11.85 -23.65 11.66
N CYS A 1052 -12.67 -23.96 10.65
CA CYS A 1052 -12.26 -24.11 9.26
C CYS A 1052 -12.63 -22.88 8.44
N ASN A 1053 -12.17 -21.70 8.88
CA ASN A 1053 -12.53 -20.40 8.35
C ASN A 1053 -11.42 -19.72 7.53
N TYR A 1054 -10.30 -20.39 7.27
CA TYR A 1054 -9.20 -19.81 6.51
C TYR A 1054 -9.53 -19.91 5.02
N GLN A 1055 -9.47 -18.76 4.34
CA GLN A 1055 -9.58 -18.69 2.89
C GLN A 1055 -8.43 -19.48 2.26
N CYS A 1056 -8.76 -20.23 1.21
CA CYS A 1056 -7.77 -20.86 0.37
C CYS A 1056 -6.89 -19.79 -0.31
N SER A 1057 -5.57 -19.97 -0.30
CA SER A 1057 -4.59 -19.04 -0.89
C SER A 1057 -4.73 -18.86 -2.40
N GLY A 1058 -5.29 -19.85 -3.09
CA GLY A 1058 -5.73 -19.80 -4.50
C GLY A 1058 -7.17 -19.31 -4.70
N GLY A 1059 -7.78 -18.70 -3.69
CA GLY A 1059 -9.06 -18.00 -3.75
C GLY A 1059 -10.30 -18.85 -3.46
N SER A 1060 -10.54 -19.95 -4.18
CA SER A 1060 -11.85 -20.64 -4.07
C SER A 1060 -11.96 -21.60 -2.88
N GLY A 1061 -12.86 -21.26 -1.95
CA GLY A 1061 -13.29 -22.10 -0.82
C GLY A 1061 -12.54 -21.84 0.50
N TYR A 1062 -12.89 -22.61 1.54
CA TYR A 1062 -12.23 -22.57 2.84
C TYR A 1062 -11.27 -23.76 3.00
N CYS A 1063 -9.99 -23.44 3.22
CA CYS A 1063 -8.90 -24.39 3.39
C CYS A 1063 -8.56 -24.58 4.87
N GLY A 1064 -9.51 -25.04 5.67
CA GLY A 1064 -9.31 -25.35 7.09
C GLY A 1064 -8.98 -24.14 7.96
N GLY A 1065 -8.11 -24.30 8.96
CA GLY A 1065 -7.68 -23.26 9.89
C GLY A 1065 -6.49 -23.72 10.75
N PHE A 1066 -6.10 -22.91 11.75
CA PHE A 1066 -4.86 -23.08 12.52
C PHE A 1066 -4.64 -24.47 13.17
N ASN A 1067 -5.72 -25.18 13.52
CA ASN A 1067 -5.69 -26.56 14.03
C ASN A 1067 -6.92 -27.33 13.53
N ALA A 1068 -7.33 -27.09 12.29
CA ALA A 1068 -8.55 -27.67 11.76
C ALA A 1068 -8.46 -27.87 10.26
N ILE A 1069 -8.96 -29.02 9.78
CA ILE A 1069 -8.91 -29.42 8.38
C ILE A 1069 -10.33 -29.66 7.85
N ASN A 1070 -10.62 -29.15 6.66
CA ASN A 1070 -11.87 -29.48 5.96
C ASN A 1070 -11.68 -30.81 5.20
N ILE A 1071 -12.52 -31.81 5.47
CA ILE A 1071 -12.38 -33.17 4.96
C ILE A 1071 -13.38 -33.48 3.85
N TYR A 1072 -12.88 -34.18 2.82
CA TYR A 1072 -13.65 -34.67 1.68
C TYR A 1072 -13.38 -36.15 1.43
N HIS A 1073 -14.41 -36.87 1.02
CA HIS A 1073 -14.31 -38.28 0.63
C HIS A 1073 -14.92 -38.50 -0.74
N LYS A 1074 -14.29 -39.34 -1.58
CA LYS A 1074 -14.85 -39.72 -2.88
C LYS A 1074 -16.25 -40.32 -2.70
N ALA A 1075 -17.22 -39.80 -3.44
CA ALA A 1075 -18.52 -40.43 -3.59
C ALA A 1075 -18.32 -41.76 -4.33
N SER A 1076 -18.79 -42.84 -3.72
CA SER A 1076 -18.79 -44.19 -4.29
C SER A 1076 -19.78 -44.37 -5.42
#